data_AF-A0A384JW91-F1
#
_entry.id   AF-A0A384JW91-F1
#
_cell.length_a   1.000
_cell.length_b   1.000
_cell.length_c   1.000
_cell.angle_alpha   90.00
_cell.angle_beta   90.00
_cell.angle_gamma   90.00
#
_symmetry.space_group_name_H-M   'P 1'
#
loop_
_entity.id
_entity.type
_entity.pdbx_description
1 polymer ?
#
loop_
_entity_poly.entity_id
_entity_poly.type
_entity_poly.pdbx_seq_one_letter_code
_entity_poly.pdbx_strand_id
1 'polypeptide(L)'
;MQALDSTNKFDYTDKVLEIIGGQGVASESVKKRLRELFIEVNKDVQIETENKLDNYQQLMDEAAREEEEADARAEAKAKAENAEKKERQMEREQRKLDHGMILAAVEILRTIHQTTMPLRHNKWRKPNAGFTNQNIRILGKIGEGSFGAVYLIENGETKSQYAMKTQLVRVEDGLAKTPPAWRGAATPPITPSSEASKRSEKAMKERHLMTKRFNETKCYLQYIRSSHPSICNLEAFFDLRLPDQDELDNGHCHIFEYCDWGTLEHIVVQYNTPRWGTGEPENSIWGHKPKNMPAIYKHAAIPEAFIWHVYMQTMEGLSFLHGDHELNKKQEFHQRNQVICLDIKLDNIFLHDSGKPNTYPTVKIGDFGEATYVPYGDSRWHDTGNALCRAAEEPYLSAKYDVWCVGAVLHVMSHSGRRPLRPGGFTKENIKDEPKWGICDPHLSKVLAKELEKPREMDENKRMTAAQILKHIKPIAEEMIRLTYRRLQPWARPELQIEFDEGYLEQIEGGSVLSEIEESEDDDDDDDDDDDVIVNEPSGGEGGPVGGTGAEVGVQPSNPTGTPGSGEKKTKEHLAKDQLAKDQLAKDQLAKDQLAKEKLAREKQAKEQQAKEQQKEQLRIQREEELKRQREEGQIDESTSLAPPQKRRFIRYRKLRAYRE
;
A
#
# COMPACT_ATOMS: atom_id res chain seq x y z
N MET A 1 -11.19 87.67 36.65
CA MET A 1 -10.52 86.82 35.64
C MET A 1 -10.37 85.46 36.28
N GLN A 2 -10.77 84.36 35.62
CA GLN A 2 -10.57 83.01 36.15
C GLN A 2 -9.07 82.73 36.29
N ALA A 3 -8.69 81.95 37.30
CA ALA A 3 -7.31 81.55 37.55
C ALA A 3 -6.79 80.66 36.41
N LEU A 4 -5.52 80.82 36.04
CA LEU A 4 -4.80 79.98 35.07
C LEU A 4 -4.88 78.51 35.49
N ASP A 5 -5.32 77.64 34.59
CA ASP A 5 -5.31 76.20 34.84
C ASP A 5 -3.97 75.63 34.35
N SER A 6 -3.00 75.53 35.26
CA SER A 6 -1.66 75.03 34.98
C SER A 6 -1.61 73.58 34.49
N THR A 7 -2.74 72.86 34.47
CA THR A 7 -2.83 71.49 33.96
C THR A 7 -3.36 71.41 32.52
N ASN A 8 -3.94 72.50 32.01
CA ASN A 8 -4.43 72.56 30.64
C ASN A 8 -3.30 72.99 29.68
N LYS A 9 -2.77 72.02 28.94
CA LYS A 9 -1.70 72.20 27.95
C LYS A 9 -2.05 73.19 26.83
N PHE A 10 -3.34 73.49 26.65
CA PHE A 10 -3.86 74.44 25.65
C PHE A 10 -4.29 75.78 26.26
N ASP A 11 -3.92 76.07 27.50
CA ASP A 11 -4.20 77.37 28.13
C ASP A 11 -3.16 78.42 27.70
N TYR A 12 -3.48 79.19 26.65
CA TYR A 12 -2.65 80.29 26.15
C TYR A 12 -3.06 81.66 26.74
N THR A 13 -3.78 81.68 27.86
CA THR A 13 -4.33 82.91 28.44
C THR A 13 -3.25 83.97 28.72
N ASP A 14 -2.07 83.57 29.17
CA ASP A 14 -0.94 84.48 29.39
C ASP A 14 -0.44 85.13 28.09
N LYS A 15 -0.31 84.36 26.99
CA LYS A 15 0.07 84.90 25.67
C LYS A 15 -1.00 85.85 25.11
N VAL A 16 -2.28 85.56 25.34
CA VAL A 16 -3.39 86.43 24.94
C VAL A 16 -3.35 87.75 25.71
N LEU A 17 -3.12 87.69 27.03
CA LEU A 17 -3.01 88.87 27.89
C LEU A 17 -1.79 89.73 27.54
N GLU A 18 -0.66 89.11 27.17
CA GLU A 18 0.53 89.81 26.67
C GLU A 18 0.25 90.57 25.36
N ILE A 19 -0.47 89.95 24.43
CA ILE A 19 -0.84 90.56 23.14
C ILE A 19 -1.80 91.76 23.33
N ILE A 20 -2.71 91.69 24.30
CA ILE A 20 -3.73 92.73 24.57
C ILE A 20 -3.22 93.82 25.52
N GLY A 21 -2.31 93.51 26.43
CA GLY A 21 -1.78 94.42 27.47
C GLY A 21 -0.69 95.40 27.00
N GLY A 22 -0.20 95.27 25.76
CA GLY A 22 0.79 96.18 25.19
C GLY A 22 0.24 97.59 24.95
N GLN A 23 0.53 98.54 25.83
CA GLN A 23 0.20 99.96 25.65
C GLN A 23 0.87 100.51 24.38
N GLY A 24 0.07 100.85 23.35
CA GLY A 24 0.52 101.65 22.20
C GLY A 24 0.55 100.96 20.83
N VAL A 25 -0.11 99.82 20.63
CA VAL A 25 -0.05 99.08 19.35
C VAL A 25 -1.35 99.26 18.53
N ALA A 26 -1.24 99.64 17.25
CA ALA A 26 -2.37 99.82 16.33
C ALA A 26 -3.26 98.56 16.23
N SER A 27 -4.59 98.73 16.17
CA SER A 27 -5.55 97.62 16.32
C SER A 27 -5.39 96.47 15.32
N GLU A 28 -4.82 96.73 14.14
CA GLU A 28 -4.55 95.68 13.14
C GLU A 28 -3.38 94.76 13.52
N SER A 29 -2.36 95.27 14.22
CA SER A 29 -1.23 94.44 14.66
C SER A 29 -1.63 93.48 15.78
N VAL A 30 -2.53 93.90 16.68
CA VAL A 30 -3.09 93.03 17.74
C VAL A 30 -3.94 91.93 17.11
N LYS A 31 -4.80 92.26 16.14
CA LYS A 31 -5.60 91.26 15.39
C LYS A 31 -4.73 90.26 14.64
N LYS A 32 -3.62 90.69 14.04
CA LYS A 32 -2.69 89.79 13.34
C LYS A 32 -2.03 88.81 14.30
N ARG A 33 -1.50 89.29 15.43
CA ARG A 33 -0.88 88.45 16.46
C ARG A 33 -1.84 87.46 17.11
N LEU A 34 -3.08 87.88 17.39
CA LEU A 34 -4.11 86.96 17.89
C LEU A 34 -4.45 85.88 16.85
N ARG A 35 -4.52 86.22 15.56
CA ARG A 35 -4.75 85.23 14.49
C ARG A 35 -3.60 84.22 14.40
N GLU A 36 -2.35 84.68 14.50
CA GLU A 36 -1.17 83.80 14.53
C GLU A 36 -1.22 82.84 15.74
N LEU A 37 -1.59 83.34 16.92
CA LEU A 37 -1.77 82.51 18.11
C LEU A 37 -2.89 81.48 17.93
N PHE A 38 -4.04 81.85 17.38
CA PHE A 38 -5.12 80.88 17.10
C PHE A 38 -4.71 79.80 16.10
N ILE A 39 -3.82 80.10 15.15
CA ILE A 39 -3.24 79.10 14.24
C ILE A 39 -2.33 78.14 15.01
N GLU A 40 -1.53 78.64 15.96
CA GLU A 40 -0.70 77.82 16.85
C GLU A 40 -1.55 76.90 17.73
N VAL A 41 -2.58 77.43 18.40
CA VAL A 41 -3.51 76.64 19.22
C VAL A 41 -4.20 75.55 18.38
N ASN A 42 -4.67 75.87 17.18
CA ASN A 42 -5.30 74.89 16.31
C ASN A 42 -4.33 73.79 15.87
N LYS A 43 -3.05 74.12 15.60
CA LYS A 43 -2.02 73.13 15.29
C LYS A 43 -1.77 72.20 16.47
N ASP A 44 -1.64 72.75 17.68
CA ASP A 44 -1.34 71.94 18.86
C ASP A 44 -2.52 71.03 19.22
N VAL A 45 -3.76 71.51 19.09
CA VAL A 45 -4.97 70.69 19.24
C VAL A 45 -5.03 69.59 18.16
N GLN A 46 -4.68 69.91 16.91
CA GLN A 46 -4.66 68.94 15.82
C GLN A 46 -3.63 67.84 16.08
N ILE A 47 -2.40 68.20 16.48
CA ILE A 47 -1.33 67.25 16.80
C ILE A 47 -1.73 66.31 17.94
N GLU A 48 -2.31 66.82 19.03
CA GLU A 48 -2.76 65.95 20.14
C GLU A 48 -3.93 65.04 19.73
N THR A 49 -4.80 65.52 18.83
CA THR A 49 -5.92 64.71 18.32
C THR A 49 -5.42 63.59 17.41
N GLU A 50 -4.45 63.88 16.54
CA GLU A 50 -3.76 62.91 15.68
C GLU A 50 -2.99 61.88 16.54
N ASN A 51 -2.21 62.33 17.53
CA ASN A 51 -1.50 61.43 18.45
C ASN A 51 -2.45 60.49 19.23
N LYS A 52 -3.61 60.99 19.66
CA LYS A 52 -4.62 60.13 20.31
C LYS A 52 -5.22 59.12 19.34
N LEU A 53 -5.50 59.54 18.11
CA LEU A 53 -6.04 58.65 17.09
C LEU A 53 -5.03 57.55 16.74
N ASP A 54 -3.75 57.88 16.60
CA ASP A 54 -2.67 56.92 16.34
C ASP A 54 -2.51 55.94 17.50
N ASN A 55 -2.59 56.41 18.75
CA ASN A 55 -2.49 55.55 19.93
C ASN A 55 -3.70 54.60 20.05
N TYR A 56 -4.91 55.08 19.71
CA TYR A 56 -6.09 54.21 19.62
C TYR A 56 -5.96 53.19 18.49
N GLN A 57 -5.43 53.58 17.34
CA GLN A 57 -5.22 52.67 16.22
C GLN A 57 -4.20 51.58 16.56
N GLN A 58 -3.09 51.94 17.23
CA GLN A 58 -2.08 50.98 17.70
C GLN A 58 -2.66 49.95 18.67
N LEU A 59 -3.51 50.38 19.61
CA LEU A 59 -4.19 49.46 20.55
C LEU A 59 -5.16 48.50 19.84
N MET A 60 -5.88 48.99 18.82
CA MET A 60 -6.78 48.15 18.02
C MET A 60 -6.01 47.14 17.17
N ASP A 61 -4.90 47.55 16.56
CA ASP A 61 -4.04 46.67 15.76
C ASP A 61 -3.34 45.62 16.65
N GLU A 62 -2.95 45.98 17.87
CA GLU A 62 -2.38 45.05 18.85
C GLU A 62 -3.41 44.01 19.32
N ALA A 63 -4.64 44.44 19.63
CA ALA A 63 -5.74 43.53 19.99
C ALA A 63 -6.12 42.58 18.84
N ALA A 64 -6.17 43.07 17.60
CA ALA A 64 -6.45 42.24 16.42
C ALA A 64 -5.34 41.19 16.20
N ARG A 65 -4.08 41.55 16.45
CA ARG A 65 -2.96 40.60 16.36
C ARG A 65 -3.01 39.55 17.48
N GLU A 66 -3.40 39.92 18.70
CA GLU A 66 -3.58 38.96 19.79
C GLU A 66 -4.73 37.97 19.51
N GLU A 67 -5.82 38.43 18.91
CA GLU A 67 -6.94 37.59 18.45
C GLU A 67 -6.49 36.62 17.35
N GLU A 68 -5.77 37.11 16.33
CA GLU A 68 -5.22 36.27 15.26
C GLU A 68 -4.21 35.23 15.80
N GLU A 69 -3.37 35.60 16.76
CA GLU A 69 -2.48 34.66 17.45
C GLU A 69 -3.23 33.62 18.29
N ALA A 70 -4.33 34.02 18.94
CA ALA A 70 -5.16 33.11 19.73
C ALA A 70 -5.88 32.09 18.83
N ASP A 71 -6.45 32.55 17.72
CA ASP A 71 -7.09 31.69 16.70
C ASP A 71 -6.08 30.72 16.09
N ALA A 72 -4.89 31.21 15.74
CA ALA A 72 -3.82 30.36 15.21
C ALA A 72 -3.37 29.28 16.23
N ARG A 73 -3.32 29.61 17.52
CA ARG A 73 -3.03 28.65 18.59
C ARG A 73 -4.16 27.64 18.78
N ALA A 74 -5.42 28.08 18.73
CA ALA A 74 -6.59 27.20 18.82
C ALA A 74 -6.65 26.23 17.63
N GLU A 75 -6.42 26.71 16.41
CA GLU A 75 -6.36 25.87 15.20
C GLU A 75 -5.19 24.87 15.27
N ALA A 76 -4.01 25.31 15.75
CA ALA A 76 -2.86 24.42 15.95
C ALA A 76 -3.15 23.32 16.99
N LYS A 77 -3.84 23.66 18.09
CA LYS A 77 -4.24 22.71 19.12
C LYS A 77 -5.25 21.69 18.58
N ALA A 78 -6.29 22.15 17.87
CA ALA A 78 -7.27 21.26 17.24
C ALA A 78 -6.65 20.33 16.19
N LYS A 79 -5.68 20.83 15.41
CA LYS A 79 -4.89 20.00 14.46
C LYS A 79 -4.05 18.94 15.18
N ALA A 80 -3.42 19.30 16.31
CA ALA A 80 -2.63 18.37 17.11
C ALA A 80 -3.51 17.27 17.74
N GLU A 81 -4.65 17.63 18.34
CA GLU A 81 -5.60 16.66 18.91
C GLU A 81 -6.18 15.73 17.85
N ASN A 82 -6.51 16.23 16.66
CA ASN A 82 -6.97 15.40 15.55
C ASN A 82 -5.87 14.47 15.02
N ALA A 83 -4.61 14.94 14.98
CA ALA A 83 -3.47 14.09 14.61
C ALA A 83 -3.27 12.96 15.64
N GLU A 84 -3.37 13.27 16.93
CA GLU A 84 -3.26 12.29 18.02
C GLU A 84 -4.41 11.27 18.00
N LYS A 85 -5.66 11.71 17.79
CA LYS A 85 -6.81 10.80 17.63
C LYS A 85 -6.61 9.85 16.44
N LYS A 86 -6.10 10.35 15.31
CA LYS A 86 -5.77 9.51 14.14
C LYS A 86 -4.64 8.53 14.44
N GLU A 87 -3.62 8.95 15.17
CA GLU A 87 -2.51 8.08 15.58
C GLU A 87 -3.01 6.94 16.47
N ARG A 88 -3.82 7.24 17.50
CA ARG A 88 -4.46 6.22 18.35
C ARG A 88 -5.36 5.28 17.57
N GLN A 89 -6.14 5.79 16.60
CA GLN A 89 -6.98 4.95 15.75
C GLN A 89 -6.13 4.00 14.90
N MET A 90 -5.06 4.49 14.27
CA MET A 90 -4.13 3.66 13.50
C MET A 90 -3.45 2.60 14.38
N GLU A 91 -3.04 2.94 15.59
CA GLU A 91 -2.49 1.98 16.56
C GLU A 91 -3.52 0.89 16.93
N ARG A 92 -4.78 1.26 17.18
CA ARG A 92 -5.87 0.32 17.46
C ARG A 92 -6.12 -0.63 16.30
N GLU A 93 -6.20 -0.10 15.07
CA GLU A 93 -6.37 -0.89 13.85
C GLU A 93 -5.18 -1.86 13.64
N GLN A 94 -3.95 -1.39 13.88
CA GLN A 94 -2.75 -2.22 13.82
C GLN A 94 -2.78 -3.34 14.87
N ARG A 95 -3.16 -3.05 16.12
CA ARG A 95 -3.29 -4.08 17.17
C ARG A 95 -4.34 -5.14 16.81
N LYS A 96 -5.49 -4.73 16.24
CA LYS A 96 -6.52 -5.67 15.76
C LYS A 96 -5.96 -6.58 14.66
N LEU A 97 -5.19 -6.02 13.73
CA LEU A 97 -4.53 -6.76 12.67
C LEU A 97 -3.51 -7.77 13.22
N ASP A 98 -2.64 -7.31 14.12
CA ASP A 98 -1.60 -8.13 14.78
C ASP A 98 -2.23 -9.29 15.55
N HIS A 99 -3.29 -9.03 16.31
CA HIS A 99 -4.06 -10.05 17.02
C HIS A 99 -4.61 -11.13 16.07
N GLY A 100 -5.19 -10.71 14.92
CA GLY A 100 -5.65 -11.64 13.89
C GLY A 100 -4.52 -12.49 13.29
N MET A 101 -3.34 -11.91 13.09
CA MET A 101 -2.16 -12.63 12.60
C MET A 101 -1.62 -13.64 13.63
N ILE A 102 -1.62 -13.29 14.92
CA ILE A 102 -1.24 -14.18 16.01
C ILE A 102 -2.18 -15.39 16.05
N LEU A 103 -3.49 -15.17 16.02
CA LEU A 103 -4.49 -16.25 16.03
C LEU A 103 -4.28 -17.24 14.88
N ALA A 104 -4.06 -16.74 13.66
CA ALA A 104 -3.80 -17.57 12.50
C ALA A 104 -2.49 -18.39 12.65
N ALA A 105 -1.44 -17.79 13.21
CA ALA A 105 -0.19 -18.49 13.48
C ALA A 105 -0.36 -19.60 14.53
N VAL A 106 -1.10 -19.34 15.62
CA VAL A 106 -1.43 -20.34 16.66
C VAL A 106 -2.22 -21.50 16.08
N GLU A 107 -3.21 -21.23 15.22
CA GLU A 107 -4.02 -22.28 14.59
C GLU A 107 -3.16 -23.19 13.70
N ILE A 108 -2.27 -22.60 12.91
CA ILE A 108 -1.31 -23.35 12.09
C ILE A 108 -0.40 -24.20 12.98
N LEU A 109 0.15 -23.63 14.06
CA LEU A 109 1.04 -24.34 14.97
C LEU A 109 0.33 -25.53 15.64
N ARG A 110 -0.87 -25.31 16.18
CA ARG A 110 -1.74 -26.37 16.73
C ARG A 110 -1.95 -27.49 15.72
N THR A 111 -2.25 -27.13 14.48
CA THR A 111 -2.48 -28.09 13.40
C THR A 111 -1.22 -28.91 13.09
N ILE A 112 -0.04 -28.27 13.08
CA ILE A 112 1.24 -28.95 12.90
C ILE A 112 1.50 -29.93 14.06
N HIS A 113 1.28 -29.50 15.29
CA HIS A 113 1.56 -30.31 16.48
C HIS A 113 0.61 -31.50 16.63
N GLN A 114 -0.65 -31.34 16.18
CA GLN A 114 -1.69 -32.37 16.28
C GLN A 114 -1.75 -33.28 15.04
N THR A 115 -1.18 -32.88 13.90
CA THR A 115 -1.24 -33.70 12.69
C THR A 115 -0.48 -35.01 12.85
N THR A 116 -1.14 -36.09 12.43
CA THR A 116 -0.52 -37.42 12.31
C THR A 116 0.11 -37.63 10.94
N MET A 117 -0.02 -36.66 10.02
CA MET A 117 0.58 -36.74 8.69
C MET A 117 2.10 -36.62 8.76
N PRO A 118 2.83 -37.44 7.98
CA PRO A 118 4.27 -37.43 8.02
C PRO A 118 4.83 -36.15 7.39
N LEU A 119 5.68 -35.46 8.15
CA LEU A 119 6.57 -34.45 7.61
C LEU A 119 7.59 -35.11 6.69
N ARG A 120 7.70 -34.62 5.45
CA ARG A 120 8.57 -35.20 4.43
C ARG A 120 9.78 -34.29 4.21
N HIS A 121 10.96 -34.86 4.32
CA HIS A 121 12.20 -34.15 4.04
C HIS A 121 12.56 -34.23 2.56
N ASN A 122 13.21 -33.17 2.07
CA ASN A 122 13.85 -33.24 0.77
C ASN A 122 15.04 -34.21 0.84
N LYS A 123 14.84 -35.41 0.27
CA LYS A 123 15.82 -36.52 0.27
C LYS A 123 17.20 -36.16 -0.30
N TRP A 124 17.30 -35.10 -1.08
CA TRP A 124 18.55 -34.66 -1.70
C TRP A 124 19.39 -33.77 -0.77
N ARG A 125 18.82 -33.28 0.33
CA ARG A 125 19.46 -32.34 1.24
C ARG A 125 20.19 -33.06 2.36
N LYS A 126 21.46 -32.69 2.53
CA LYS A 126 22.37 -33.27 3.50
C LYS A 126 23.21 -32.15 4.14
N PRO A 127 23.29 -32.07 5.48
CA PRO A 127 22.52 -32.88 6.44
C PRO A 127 21.00 -32.61 6.32
N ASN A 128 20.19 -33.54 6.81
CA ASN A 128 18.75 -33.31 6.92
C ASN A 128 18.52 -32.20 7.97
N ALA A 129 17.65 -31.23 7.67
CA ALA A 129 17.27 -30.15 8.58
C ALA A 129 16.62 -30.62 9.90
N GLY A 130 16.27 -31.90 10.04
CA GLY A 130 15.90 -32.51 11.32
C GLY A 130 14.53 -32.10 11.84
N PHE A 131 13.67 -31.56 10.98
CA PHE A 131 12.30 -31.20 11.34
C PHE A 131 11.45 -32.39 11.77
N THR A 132 10.66 -32.18 12.81
CA THR A 132 9.56 -33.03 13.25
C THR A 132 8.35 -32.15 13.52
N ASN A 133 7.18 -32.75 13.68
CA ASN A 133 5.97 -32.02 14.03
C ASN A 133 6.06 -31.35 15.43
N GLN A 134 7.09 -31.63 16.24
CA GLN A 134 7.21 -31.13 17.61
C GLN A 134 8.30 -30.07 17.80
N ASN A 135 9.18 -29.91 16.80
CA ASN A 135 10.33 -29.00 16.90
C ASN A 135 10.24 -27.81 15.95
N ILE A 136 9.07 -27.53 15.39
CA ILE A 136 8.81 -26.32 14.61
C ILE A 136 8.30 -25.24 15.56
N ARG A 137 8.98 -24.09 15.58
CA ARG A 137 8.53 -22.89 16.30
C ARG A 137 8.33 -21.76 15.31
N ILE A 138 7.24 -21.02 15.42
CA ILE A 138 6.99 -19.84 14.58
C ILE A 138 7.52 -18.62 15.32
N LEU A 139 8.45 -17.89 14.72
CA LEU A 139 9.02 -16.66 15.31
C LEU A 139 8.30 -15.40 14.86
N GLY A 140 7.69 -15.43 13.68
CA GLY A 140 7.06 -14.24 13.11
C GLY A 140 6.52 -14.49 11.71
N LYS A 141 5.81 -13.50 11.18
CA LYS A 141 5.35 -13.50 9.79
C LYS A 141 6.26 -12.62 8.94
N ILE A 142 6.67 -13.14 7.79
CA ILE A 142 7.57 -12.43 6.86
C ILE A 142 6.89 -12.02 5.56
N GLY A 143 5.73 -12.60 5.24
CA GLY A 143 4.99 -12.22 4.05
C GLY A 143 3.57 -12.79 4.01
N GLU A 144 2.72 -12.14 3.22
CA GLU A 144 1.40 -12.64 2.87
C GLU A 144 1.17 -12.40 1.38
N GLY A 145 0.61 -13.40 0.71
CA GLY A 145 0.20 -13.32 -0.68
C GLY A 145 -1.24 -13.81 -0.86
N SER A 146 -1.73 -13.70 -2.09
CA SER A 146 -3.09 -14.13 -2.44
C SER A 146 -3.39 -15.61 -2.15
N PHE A 147 -2.35 -16.45 -2.06
CA PHE A 147 -2.45 -17.91 -1.91
C PHE A 147 -2.06 -18.44 -0.52
N GLY A 148 -1.64 -17.56 0.39
CA GLY A 148 -1.25 -17.95 1.75
C GLY A 148 -0.20 -17.04 2.37
N ALA A 149 0.45 -17.49 3.43
CA ALA A 149 1.39 -16.70 4.23
C ALA A 149 2.77 -17.35 4.29
N VAL A 150 3.78 -16.57 4.63
CA VAL A 150 5.13 -17.05 4.86
C VAL A 150 5.57 -16.64 6.26
N TYR A 151 6.01 -17.62 7.03
CA TYR A 151 6.45 -17.47 8.41
C TYR A 151 7.95 -17.69 8.53
N LEU A 152 8.59 -16.89 9.39
CA LEU A 152 9.91 -17.23 9.91
C LEU A 152 9.71 -18.30 10.98
N ILE A 153 10.40 -19.43 10.81
CA ILE A 153 10.36 -20.52 11.77
C ILE A 153 11.77 -20.85 12.27
N GLU A 154 11.83 -21.41 13.47
CA GLU A 154 13.04 -21.97 14.06
C GLU A 154 12.84 -23.48 14.29
N ASN A 155 13.87 -24.26 13.99
CA ASN A 155 13.94 -25.62 14.51
C ASN A 155 14.37 -25.57 15.99
N GLY A 156 13.49 -25.93 16.91
CA GLY A 156 13.70 -25.80 18.35
C GLY A 156 14.87 -26.60 18.92
N GLU A 157 15.33 -27.64 18.22
CA GLU A 157 16.51 -28.44 18.61
C GLU A 157 17.82 -27.86 18.09
N THR A 158 17.85 -27.44 16.82
CA THR A 158 19.08 -26.98 16.15
C THR A 158 19.27 -25.46 16.20
N LYS A 159 18.24 -24.70 16.58
CA LYS A 159 18.19 -23.24 16.56
C LYS A 159 18.45 -22.61 15.20
N SER A 160 18.31 -23.40 14.13
CA SER A 160 18.44 -22.92 12.75
C SER A 160 17.11 -22.34 12.27
N GLN A 161 17.20 -21.22 11.55
CA GLN A 161 16.04 -20.49 11.02
C GLN A 161 15.71 -20.87 9.58
N TYR A 162 14.42 -20.93 9.27
CA TYR A 162 13.88 -21.34 7.97
C TYR A 162 12.63 -20.51 7.62
N ALA A 163 12.24 -20.52 6.35
CA ALA A 163 11.01 -19.89 5.89
C ALA A 163 9.94 -20.96 5.65
N MET A 164 8.80 -20.88 6.32
CA MET A 164 7.66 -21.78 6.10
C MET A 164 6.57 -21.07 5.30
N LYS A 165 6.39 -21.50 4.05
CA LYS A 165 5.32 -21.03 3.16
C LYS A 165 4.09 -21.92 3.39
N THR A 166 2.99 -21.32 3.82
CA THR A 166 1.68 -21.97 3.91
C THR A 166 0.85 -21.59 2.68
N GLN A 167 0.18 -22.57 2.10
CA GLN A 167 -0.76 -22.37 1.00
C GLN A 167 -2.10 -22.96 1.41
N LEU A 168 -3.08 -22.10 1.68
CA LEU A 168 -4.45 -22.49 2.04
C LEU A 168 -5.34 -22.46 0.79
N VAL A 169 -6.34 -23.34 0.70
CA VAL A 169 -7.28 -23.35 -0.44
C VAL A 169 -8.24 -22.17 -0.29
N ARG A 170 -8.47 -21.38 -1.36
CA ARG A 170 -9.53 -20.35 -1.40
C ARG A 170 -10.59 -20.71 -2.46
N VAL A 171 -11.81 -20.24 -2.21
CA VAL A 171 -13.04 -20.57 -2.96
C VAL A 171 -13.20 -19.76 -4.26
N GLU A 172 -12.46 -18.66 -4.46
CA GLU A 172 -12.66 -17.75 -5.60
C GLU A 172 -11.36 -17.39 -6.32
N ASP A 173 -11.14 -17.95 -7.52
CA ASP A 173 -10.17 -17.44 -8.50
C ASP A 173 -10.61 -17.74 -9.94
N GLY A 174 -10.17 -16.96 -10.92
CA GLY A 174 -10.73 -16.90 -12.29
C GLY A 174 -10.47 -18.10 -13.23
N LEU A 175 -11.22 -18.13 -14.33
CA LEU A 175 -11.24 -19.18 -15.38
C LEU A 175 -9.88 -19.40 -16.09
N ALA A 176 -9.43 -20.66 -16.15
CA ALA A 176 -8.35 -21.09 -17.04
C ALA A 176 -8.82 -21.11 -18.52
N LYS A 177 -8.01 -20.58 -19.44
CA LYS A 177 -8.30 -20.56 -20.88
C LYS A 177 -7.64 -21.73 -21.60
N THR A 178 -8.31 -22.25 -22.62
CA THR A 178 -7.86 -23.39 -23.43
C THR A 178 -6.69 -23.03 -24.36
N PRO A 179 -5.64 -23.88 -24.45
CA PRO A 179 -4.51 -23.65 -25.35
C PRO A 179 -4.92 -23.80 -26.84
N PRO A 180 -4.33 -23.00 -27.76
CA PRO A 180 -4.56 -23.14 -29.20
C PRO A 180 -3.82 -24.34 -29.80
N ALA A 181 -4.34 -24.86 -30.90
CA ALA A 181 -3.81 -26.06 -31.55
C ALA A 181 -2.49 -25.77 -32.32
N TRP A 182 -1.44 -26.50 -31.94
CA TRP A 182 -0.16 -26.75 -32.65
C TRP A 182 0.88 -25.61 -32.77
N ARG A 183 1.78 -25.54 -31.77
CA ARG A 183 3.23 -25.27 -31.88
C ARG A 183 3.92 -25.68 -30.56
N GLY A 184 5.21 -26.03 -30.54
CA GLY A 184 5.99 -26.36 -29.33
C GLY A 184 6.07 -27.85 -28.96
N ALA A 185 6.86 -28.18 -27.92
CA ALA A 185 6.98 -29.55 -27.41
C ALA A 185 5.60 -30.10 -27.03
N ALA A 186 5.32 -31.37 -27.36
CA ALA A 186 4.03 -31.99 -27.08
C ALA A 186 3.64 -31.76 -25.63
N THR A 187 2.47 -31.13 -25.40
CA THR A 187 1.82 -31.20 -24.11
C THR A 187 1.71 -32.69 -23.77
N PRO A 188 2.18 -33.16 -22.60
CA PRO A 188 1.89 -34.52 -22.18
C PRO A 188 0.39 -34.73 -22.39
N PRO A 189 -0.05 -35.86 -22.98
CA PRO A 189 -1.46 -36.13 -23.08
C PRO A 189 -2.04 -35.94 -21.68
N ILE A 190 -2.96 -34.99 -21.55
CA ILE A 190 -3.90 -34.91 -20.44
C ILE A 190 -4.39 -36.34 -20.25
N THR A 191 -3.97 -36.98 -19.17
CA THR A 191 -4.16 -38.41 -19.02
C THR A 191 -5.67 -38.70 -19.07
N PRO A 192 -6.13 -39.71 -19.84
CA PRO A 192 -7.56 -40.00 -20.02
C PRO A 192 -8.32 -40.33 -18.72
N SER A 193 -7.63 -40.50 -17.60
CA SER A 193 -8.25 -40.58 -16.28
C SER A 193 -8.62 -39.20 -15.75
N SER A 194 -9.81 -38.74 -16.13
CA SER A 194 -10.67 -37.77 -15.39
C SER A 194 -10.47 -36.25 -15.54
N GLU A 195 -9.59 -35.78 -16.43
CA GLU A 195 -9.42 -34.34 -16.67
C GLU A 195 -10.49 -33.74 -17.62
N ALA A 196 -11.05 -34.51 -18.55
CA ALA A 196 -11.99 -34.01 -19.58
C ALA A 196 -13.49 -34.14 -19.23
N SER A 197 -13.85 -34.77 -18.10
CA SER A 197 -15.23 -35.16 -17.80
C SER A 197 -15.91 -34.41 -16.65
N LYS A 198 -15.28 -33.39 -16.05
CA LYS A 198 -15.86 -32.66 -14.92
C LYS A 198 -16.16 -31.20 -15.29
N ARG A 199 -17.46 -30.89 -15.39
CA ARG A 199 -18.02 -29.66 -15.98
C ARG A 199 -18.15 -28.47 -15.01
N SER A 200 -17.61 -28.50 -13.79
CA SER A 200 -17.74 -27.37 -12.85
C SER A 200 -16.43 -26.59 -12.69
N GLU A 201 -16.57 -25.26 -12.70
CA GLU A 201 -15.48 -24.29 -12.61
C GLU A 201 -14.72 -24.39 -11.28
N LYS A 202 -15.44 -24.58 -10.17
CA LYS A 202 -14.89 -24.77 -8.81
C LYS A 202 -13.92 -25.97 -8.74
N ALA A 203 -14.30 -27.09 -9.34
CA ALA A 203 -13.46 -28.30 -9.36
C ALA A 203 -12.20 -28.18 -10.23
N MET A 204 -12.17 -27.26 -11.20
CA MET A 204 -10.96 -26.94 -11.97
C MET A 204 -10.03 -25.98 -11.19
N LYS A 205 -10.58 -25.04 -10.43
CA LYS A 205 -9.84 -24.07 -9.60
C LYS A 205 -9.10 -24.73 -8.43
N GLU A 206 -9.81 -25.55 -7.66
CA GLU A 206 -9.23 -26.36 -6.56
C GLU A 206 -8.09 -27.27 -7.06
N ARG A 207 -8.21 -27.76 -8.31
CA ARG A 207 -7.19 -28.58 -8.95
C ARG A 207 -5.99 -27.79 -9.45
N HIS A 208 -6.13 -26.55 -9.90
CA HIS A 208 -5.01 -25.70 -10.34
C HIS A 208 -4.05 -25.35 -9.19
N LEU A 209 -4.58 -25.03 -8.01
CA LEU A 209 -3.76 -24.76 -6.82
C LEU A 209 -3.03 -26.02 -6.34
N MET A 210 -3.71 -27.17 -6.35
CA MET A 210 -3.06 -28.47 -6.12
C MET A 210 -1.98 -28.76 -7.16
N THR A 211 -2.24 -28.49 -8.44
CA THR A 211 -1.23 -28.63 -9.50
C THR A 211 -0.02 -27.74 -9.24
N LYS A 212 -0.18 -26.47 -8.83
CA LYS A 212 0.95 -25.58 -8.48
C LYS A 212 1.76 -26.10 -7.30
N ARG A 213 1.09 -26.53 -6.22
CA ARG A 213 1.72 -27.13 -5.02
C ARG A 213 2.57 -28.34 -5.39
N PHE A 214 1.98 -29.28 -6.11
CA PHE A 214 2.69 -30.48 -6.55
C PHE A 214 3.79 -30.15 -7.55
N ASN A 215 3.59 -29.14 -8.40
CA ASN A 215 4.60 -28.72 -9.36
C ASN A 215 5.82 -28.12 -8.68
N GLU A 216 5.65 -27.27 -7.66
CA GLU A 216 6.75 -26.69 -6.89
C GLU A 216 7.57 -27.81 -6.21
N THR A 217 6.91 -28.71 -5.48
CA THR A 217 7.56 -29.88 -4.85
C THR A 217 8.25 -30.77 -5.88
N LYS A 218 7.59 -31.04 -7.01
CA LYS A 218 8.14 -31.83 -8.12
C LYS A 218 9.39 -31.18 -8.70
N CYS A 219 9.40 -29.87 -8.88
CA CYS A 219 10.53 -29.11 -9.40
C CYS A 219 11.78 -29.36 -8.54
N TYR A 220 11.62 -29.21 -7.21
CA TYR A 220 12.69 -29.45 -6.26
C TYR A 220 13.16 -30.91 -6.24
N LEU A 221 12.25 -31.87 -6.16
CA LEU A 221 12.62 -33.27 -5.97
C LEU A 221 13.11 -33.97 -7.25
N GLN A 222 12.68 -33.54 -8.42
CA GLN A 222 12.98 -34.21 -9.70
C GLN A 222 13.98 -33.47 -10.57
N TYR A 223 14.03 -32.14 -10.52
CA TYR A 223 14.85 -31.35 -11.46
C TYR A 223 15.98 -30.60 -10.78
N ILE A 224 15.72 -29.97 -9.62
CA ILE A 224 16.73 -29.22 -8.85
C ILE A 224 17.57 -30.15 -7.97
N ARG A 225 16.95 -31.18 -7.37
CA ARG A 225 17.59 -32.23 -6.56
C ARG A 225 18.52 -31.69 -5.46
N SER A 226 19.82 -31.97 -5.55
CA SER A 226 20.87 -31.55 -4.61
C SER A 226 21.12 -30.04 -4.61
N SER A 227 20.44 -29.32 -5.52
CA SER A 227 20.40 -27.87 -5.64
C SER A 227 21.68 -27.24 -6.20
N HIS A 228 21.63 -25.92 -6.30
CA HIS A 228 22.70 -25.02 -6.75
C HIS A 228 22.78 -23.84 -5.77
N PRO A 229 23.97 -23.27 -5.47
CA PRO A 229 24.10 -22.17 -4.51
C PRO A 229 23.16 -20.98 -4.74
N SER A 230 22.85 -20.69 -6.01
CA SER A 230 21.95 -19.60 -6.41
C SER A 230 20.46 -19.99 -6.52
N ILE A 231 20.04 -21.11 -5.96
CA ILE A 231 18.64 -21.56 -5.92
C ILE A 231 18.21 -21.61 -4.45
N CYS A 232 17.04 -21.04 -4.15
CA CYS A 232 16.43 -21.10 -2.84
C CYS A 232 16.03 -22.54 -2.54
N ASN A 233 16.47 -23.06 -1.41
CA ASN A 233 16.46 -24.48 -1.13
C ASN A 233 15.19 -24.95 -0.43
N LEU A 234 14.52 -26.00 -0.94
CA LEU A 234 13.47 -26.73 -0.22
C LEU A 234 14.08 -27.75 0.74
N GLU A 235 13.77 -27.64 2.04
CA GLU A 235 14.26 -28.51 3.11
C GLU A 235 13.25 -29.60 3.49
N ALA A 236 11.98 -29.23 3.63
CA ALA A 236 10.90 -30.14 3.99
C ALA A 236 9.55 -29.65 3.47
N PHE A 237 8.55 -30.53 3.44
CA PHE A 237 7.19 -30.20 3.04
C PHE A 237 6.20 -31.20 3.64
N PHE A 238 4.97 -30.75 3.88
CA PHE A 238 3.92 -31.58 4.48
C PHE A 238 2.53 -31.00 4.18
N ASP A 239 1.51 -31.83 4.39
CA ASP A 239 0.11 -31.45 4.19
C ASP A 239 -0.50 -31.04 5.54
N LEU A 240 -1.17 -29.90 5.58
CA LEU A 240 -1.95 -29.43 6.72
C LEU A 240 -3.40 -29.88 6.55
N ARG A 241 -3.91 -30.68 7.48
CA ARG A 241 -5.36 -30.92 7.61
C ARG A 241 -5.85 -30.09 8.78
N LEU A 242 -6.62 -29.04 8.50
CA LEU A 242 -7.31 -28.31 9.56
C LEU A 242 -8.44 -29.20 10.11
N PRO A 243 -8.61 -29.30 11.44
CA PRO A 243 -9.75 -30.01 12.03
C PRO A 243 -11.06 -29.45 11.44
N ASP A 244 -12.02 -30.32 11.16
CA ASP A 244 -13.37 -29.99 10.65
C ASP A 244 -13.48 -29.46 9.20
N GLN A 245 -12.43 -29.52 8.39
CA GLN A 245 -12.50 -29.22 6.95
C GLN A 245 -12.54 -30.48 6.06
N ASP A 246 -13.25 -30.41 4.93
CA ASP A 246 -13.36 -31.50 3.95
C ASP A 246 -11.96 -31.90 3.43
N GLU A 247 -11.75 -33.17 3.05
CA GLU A 247 -10.44 -33.65 2.54
C GLU A 247 -9.90 -32.89 1.31
N LEU A 248 -10.74 -32.07 0.68
CA LEU A 248 -10.43 -31.21 -0.47
C LEU A 248 -9.82 -29.85 -0.07
N ASP A 249 -9.93 -29.44 1.21
CA ASP A 249 -9.49 -28.13 1.72
C ASP A 249 -8.10 -28.17 2.39
N ASN A 250 -7.39 -29.29 2.30
CA ASN A 250 -6.06 -29.46 2.90
C ASN A 250 -5.10 -28.34 2.46
N GLY A 251 -4.49 -27.66 3.43
CA GLY A 251 -3.37 -26.75 3.22
C GLY A 251 -2.09 -27.51 2.87
N HIS A 252 -1.14 -26.84 2.24
CA HIS A 252 0.19 -27.40 1.98
C HIS A 252 1.27 -26.47 2.53
N CYS A 253 2.29 -27.06 3.15
CA CYS A 253 3.41 -26.35 3.72
C CYS A 253 4.71 -26.76 3.05
N HIS A 254 5.51 -25.76 2.69
CA HIS A 254 6.89 -25.90 2.26
C HIS A 254 7.81 -25.18 3.24
N ILE A 255 8.88 -25.83 3.66
CA ILE A 255 9.93 -25.25 4.48
C ILE A 255 11.17 -25.06 3.59
N PHE A 256 11.59 -23.81 3.46
CA PHE A 256 12.73 -23.38 2.67
C PHE A 256 13.87 -22.86 3.55
N GLU A 257 15.08 -22.81 3.00
CA GLU A 257 16.16 -22.03 3.63
C GLU A 257 15.72 -20.57 3.82
N TYR A 258 16.03 -19.98 4.97
CA TYR A 258 15.65 -18.59 5.24
C TYR A 258 16.62 -17.62 4.57
N CYS A 259 16.09 -16.66 3.82
CA CYS A 259 16.86 -15.59 3.17
C CYS A 259 16.70 -14.29 3.96
N ASP A 260 17.64 -14.04 4.87
CA ASP A 260 17.59 -12.98 5.90
C ASP A 260 17.73 -11.55 5.35
N TRP A 261 18.19 -11.38 4.11
CA TRP A 261 18.16 -10.09 3.41
C TRP A 261 16.88 -9.86 2.59
N GLY A 262 15.91 -10.76 2.69
CA GLY A 262 14.63 -10.66 1.99
C GLY A 262 14.76 -10.90 0.48
N THR A 263 14.00 -10.12 -0.28
CA THR A 263 13.93 -10.20 -1.75
C THR A 263 14.58 -8.99 -2.41
N LEU A 264 14.87 -9.07 -3.72
CA LEU A 264 15.31 -7.90 -4.48
C LEU A 264 14.28 -6.77 -4.48
N GLU A 265 12.99 -7.09 -4.36
CA GLU A 265 11.94 -6.06 -4.24
C GLU A 265 12.17 -5.19 -3.01
N HIS A 266 12.47 -5.80 -1.86
CA HIS A 266 12.78 -5.06 -0.63
C HIS A 266 13.97 -4.11 -0.84
N ILE A 267 15.07 -4.59 -1.45
CA ILE A 267 16.23 -3.74 -1.74
C ILE A 267 15.84 -2.57 -2.66
N VAL A 268 15.12 -2.85 -3.75
CA VAL A 268 14.70 -1.81 -4.70
C VAL A 268 13.82 -0.76 -4.02
N VAL A 269 12.83 -1.19 -3.23
CA VAL A 269 11.93 -0.30 -2.49
C VAL A 269 12.71 0.56 -1.50
N GLN A 270 13.55 -0.05 -0.67
CA GLN A 270 14.29 0.66 0.39
C GLN A 270 15.27 1.69 -0.16
N TYR A 271 15.95 1.40 -1.27
CA TYR A 271 16.85 2.36 -1.94
C TYR A 271 16.11 3.39 -2.81
N ASN A 272 14.83 3.17 -3.12
CA ASN A 272 14.03 4.16 -3.84
C ASN A 272 13.47 5.23 -2.90
N THR A 273 13.32 4.93 -1.62
CA THR A 273 12.93 5.89 -0.58
C THR A 273 13.98 7.01 -0.48
N PRO A 274 13.62 8.29 -0.71
CA PRO A 274 14.55 9.41 -0.59
C PRO A 274 15.09 9.50 0.84
N ARG A 275 16.41 9.45 0.99
CA ARG A 275 17.11 9.67 2.27
C ARG A 275 18.01 10.89 2.12
N TRP A 276 17.91 11.84 3.03
CA TRP A 276 18.68 13.09 3.04
C TRP A 276 19.61 13.09 4.25
N GLY A 277 20.88 13.47 4.10
CA GLY A 277 21.81 13.51 5.24
C GLY A 277 23.05 14.36 4.96
N THR A 278 23.56 15.08 5.96
CA THR A 278 24.67 16.04 5.84
C THR A 278 26.07 15.42 6.04
N GLY A 279 26.25 14.12 5.81
CA GLY A 279 27.59 13.52 5.73
C GLY A 279 28.23 13.01 7.03
N GLU A 280 27.48 12.66 8.07
CA GLU A 280 27.99 11.91 9.24
C GLU A 280 26.94 10.89 9.79
N PRO A 281 27.36 9.95 10.66
CA PRO A 281 27.89 8.60 10.39
C PRO A 281 26.83 7.58 9.93
N GLU A 282 27.32 6.39 9.55
CA GLU A 282 26.53 5.19 9.28
C GLU A 282 25.50 4.96 10.41
N ASN A 283 24.21 4.87 10.05
CA ASN A 283 23.02 4.65 10.92
C ASN A 283 22.10 5.85 11.17
N SER A 284 22.37 7.04 10.60
CA SER A 284 21.46 8.18 10.78
C SER A 284 20.36 8.24 9.70
N ILE A 285 19.10 8.26 10.12
CA ILE A 285 17.92 8.45 9.26
C ILE A 285 17.46 9.90 9.44
N TRP A 286 17.44 10.72 8.39
CA TRP A 286 16.98 12.12 8.46
C TRP A 286 16.04 12.54 7.33
N GLY A 287 15.02 13.32 7.70
CA GLY A 287 13.81 13.61 6.93
C GLY A 287 13.78 14.91 6.13
N HIS A 288 14.88 15.66 6.01
CA HIS A 288 14.84 16.98 5.34
C HIS A 288 15.87 17.17 4.22
N LYS A 289 15.36 17.48 3.03
CA LYS A 289 16.13 17.89 1.85
C LYS A 289 16.81 19.25 2.10
N PRO A 290 18.15 19.36 2.00
CA PRO A 290 18.82 20.65 2.11
C PRO A 290 18.31 21.65 1.06
N LYS A 291 18.10 22.92 1.47
CA LYS A 291 17.84 24.03 0.54
C LYS A 291 19.01 24.07 -0.46
N ASN A 292 18.72 23.91 -1.76
CA ASN A 292 19.65 23.85 -2.90
C ASN A 292 20.16 22.46 -3.33
N MET A 293 19.72 21.36 -2.71
CA MET A 293 20.07 20.04 -3.21
C MET A 293 19.22 19.66 -4.45
N PRO A 294 19.82 19.17 -5.55
CA PRO A 294 19.06 18.67 -6.70
C PRO A 294 18.06 17.59 -6.26
N ALA A 295 16.87 17.56 -6.84
CA ALA A 295 15.85 16.56 -6.52
C ALA A 295 16.31 15.10 -6.73
N ILE A 296 17.37 14.89 -7.52
CA ILE A 296 17.91 13.60 -7.93
C ILE A 296 19.01 13.06 -6.99
N TYR A 297 19.48 13.84 -6.02
CA TYR A 297 20.57 13.40 -5.14
C TYR A 297 20.05 12.41 -4.08
N LYS A 298 19.88 11.13 -4.47
CA LYS A 298 19.69 10.02 -3.53
C LYS A 298 21.01 9.75 -2.83
N HIS A 299 21.12 10.03 -1.52
CA HIS A 299 22.34 9.73 -0.75
C HIS A 299 22.72 8.25 -0.73
N ALA A 300 21.76 7.35 -1.02
CA ALA A 300 21.99 5.92 -1.12
C ALA A 300 21.34 5.37 -2.38
N ALA A 301 22.07 5.38 -3.49
CA ALA A 301 21.71 4.61 -4.68
C ALA A 301 22.19 3.16 -4.54
N ILE A 302 21.55 2.22 -5.23
CA ILE A 302 21.97 0.82 -5.26
C ILE A 302 23.41 0.75 -5.82
N PRO A 303 24.37 0.13 -5.11
CA PRO A 303 25.74 0.01 -5.60
C PRO A 303 25.81 -0.71 -6.96
N GLU A 304 26.58 -0.16 -7.90
CA GLU A 304 26.80 -0.81 -9.21
C GLU A 304 27.34 -2.24 -9.05
N ALA A 305 28.32 -2.43 -8.15
CA ALA A 305 28.87 -3.75 -7.84
C ALA A 305 27.78 -4.74 -7.36
N PHE A 306 26.74 -4.28 -6.67
CA PHE A 306 25.64 -5.16 -6.28
C PHE A 306 24.78 -5.57 -7.49
N ILE A 307 24.54 -4.66 -8.44
CA ILE A 307 23.83 -5.00 -9.70
C ILE A 307 24.62 -6.03 -10.50
N TRP A 308 25.95 -5.89 -10.60
CA TRP A 308 26.82 -6.88 -11.21
C TRP A 308 26.75 -8.25 -10.53
N HIS A 309 26.77 -8.25 -9.19
CA HIS A 309 26.65 -9.46 -8.38
C HIS A 309 25.34 -10.21 -8.63
N VAL A 310 24.22 -9.48 -8.66
CA VAL A 310 22.90 -10.03 -9.02
C VAL A 310 22.89 -10.57 -10.43
N TYR A 311 23.37 -9.78 -11.40
CA TYR A 311 23.38 -10.19 -12.80
C TYR A 311 24.17 -11.50 -12.99
N MET A 312 25.36 -11.60 -12.39
CA MET A 312 26.19 -12.79 -12.47
C MET A 312 25.52 -14.01 -11.82
N GLN A 313 25.07 -13.92 -10.57
CA GLN A 313 24.55 -15.08 -9.85
C GLN A 313 23.18 -15.56 -10.37
N THR A 314 22.31 -14.65 -10.82
CA THR A 314 21.05 -15.06 -11.45
C THR A 314 21.30 -15.78 -12.77
N MET A 315 22.27 -15.34 -13.58
CA MET A 315 22.66 -16.07 -14.80
C MET A 315 23.31 -17.43 -14.51
N GLU A 316 24.05 -17.55 -13.40
CA GLU A 316 24.59 -18.83 -12.92
C GLU A 316 23.49 -19.80 -12.50
N GLY A 317 22.52 -19.33 -11.70
CA GLY A 317 21.34 -20.12 -11.33
C GLY A 317 20.49 -20.54 -12.53
N LEU A 318 20.21 -19.63 -13.47
CA LEU A 318 19.47 -19.95 -14.69
C LEU A 318 20.25 -20.91 -15.59
N SER A 319 21.56 -20.72 -15.76
CA SER A 319 22.41 -21.66 -16.50
C SER A 319 22.28 -23.08 -15.94
N PHE A 320 22.17 -23.23 -14.62
CA PHE A 320 21.90 -24.52 -14.01
C PHE A 320 20.51 -25.02 -14.37
N LEU A 321 19.44 -24.24 -14.11
CA LEU A 321 18.06 -24.64 -14.38
C LEU A 321 17.81 -25.02 -15.84
N HIS A 322 18.43 -24.29 -16.78
CA HIS A 322 18.32 -24.49 -18.22
C HIS A 322 19.16 -25.67 -18.74
N GLY A 323 20.06 -26.22 -17.93
CA GLY A 323 20.82 -27.43 -18.25
C GLY A 323 22.23 -27.21 -18.81
N ASP A 324 22.68 -25.96 -18.88
CA ASP A 324 23.97 -25.57 -19.47
C ASP A 324 25.14 -25.50 -18.46
N HIS A 325 24.86 -25.64 -17.16
CA HIS A 325 25.88 -25.47 -16.12
C HIS A 325 26.73 -26.73 -15.91
N GLU A 326 27.95 -26.55 -15.41
CA GLU A 326 28.89 -27.65 -15.13
C GLU A 326 28.32 -28.70 -14.16
N LEU A 327 27.48 -28.29 -13.20
CA LEU A 327 26.82 -29.23 -12.28
C LEU A 327 25.87 -30.19 -12.99
N ASN A 328 25.30 -29.81 -14.16
CA ASN A 328 24.41 -30.68 -14.92
C ASN A 328 25.13 -31.88 -15.55
N LYS A 329 26.47 -31.90 -15.53
CA LYS A 329 27.29 -33.06 -15.95
C LYS A 329 27.28 -34.19 -14.92
N LYS A 330 26.87 -33.92 -13.67
CA LYS A 330 26.73 -34.98 -12.65
C LYS A 330 25.66 -35.97 -13.07
N GLN A 331 25.87 -37.24 -12.74
CA GLN A 331 24.95 -38.33 -13.08
C GLN A 331 23.51 -38.07 -12.57
N GLU A 332 23.37 -37.44 -11.41
CA GLU A 332 22.06 -37.11 -10.83
C GLU A 332 21.25 -36.12 -11.68
N PHE A 333 21.87 -35.36 -12.60
CA PHE A 333 21.19 -34.41 -13.49
C PHE A 333 21.18 -34.85 -14.95
N HIS A 334 21.72 -36.02 -15.26
CA HIS A 334 21.84 -36.51 -16.63
C HIS A 334 20.46 -36.62 -17.31
N GLN A 335 20.37 -36.14 -18.56
CA GLN A 335 19.15 -36.17 -19.39
C GLN A 335 17.91 -35.51 -18.78
N ARG A 336 18.08 -34.61 -17.78
CA ARG A 336 16.92 -33.86 -17.28
C ARG A 336 16.46 -32.83 -18.31
N ASN A 337 15.15 -32.61 -18.37
CA ASN A 337 14.58 -31.47 -19.07
C ASN A 337 15.11 -30.14 -18.50
N GLN A 338 15.15 -29.12 -19.34
CA GLN A 338 15.36 -27.74 -18.88
C GLN A 338 14.14 -27.32 -18.05
N VAL A 339 14.41 -26.57 -16.98
CA VAL A 339 13.40 -25.95 -16.12
C VAL A 339 13.29 -24.49 -16.53
N ILE A 340 12.13 -24.09 -17.04
CA ILE A 340 11.82 -22.69 -17.32
C ILE A 340 10.98 -22.19 -16.15
N CYS A 341 11.45 -21.13 -15.48
CA CYS A 341 10.85 -20.66 -14.23
C CYS A 341 9.51 -19.95 -14.46
N LEU A 342 9.42 -19.19 -15.56
CA LEU A 342 8.22 -18.46 -16.00
C LEU A 342 7.75 -17.30 -15.10
N ASP A 343 8.20 -17.25 -13.84
CA ASP A 343 7.85 -16.19 -12.89
C ASP A 343 9.10 -15.54 -12.26
N ILE A 344 10.10 -15.22 -13.09
CA ILE A 344 11.28 -14.46 -12.65
C ILE A 344 10.90 -12.98 -12.48
N LYS A 345 10.92 -12.53 -11.23
CA LYS A 345 10.59 -11.15 -10.81
C LYS A 345 11.27 -10.84 -9.46
N LEU A 346 11.18 -9.59 -9.02
CA LEU A 346 11.94 -9.05 -7.88
C LEU A 346 11.64 -9.74 -6.54
N ASP A 347 10.38 -10.13 -6.32
CA ASP A 347 9.87 -10.85 -5.16
C ASP A 347 10.23 -12.34 -5.15
N ASN A 348 10.58 -12.92 -6.30
CA ASN A 348 10.99 -14.33 -6.43
C ASN A 348 12.52 -14.51 -6.50
N ILE A 349 13.29 -13.43 -6.30
CA ILE A 349 14.75 -13.47 -6.17
C ILE A 349 15.12 -13.03 -4.75
N PHE A 350 15.57 -13.98 -3.95
CA PHE A 350 15.89 -13.85 -2.54
C PHE A 350 17.37 -13.60 -2.31
N LEU A 351 17.71 -13.09 -1.13
CA LEU A 351 19.06 -12.76 -0.71
C LEU A 351 19.36 -13.44 0.63
N HIS A 352 20.36 -14.30 0.64
CA HIS A 352 20.82 -15.03 1.83
C HIS A 352 22.21 -14.55 2.23
N ASP A 353 22.43 -14.25 3.51
CA ASP A 353 23.75 -13.84 3.96
C ASP A 353 24.81 -14.87 3.58
N SER A 354 25.90 -14.37 3.02
CA SER A 354 27.05 -15.19 2.63
C SER A 354 27.84 -15.69 3.84
N GLY A 355 27.62 -15.11 5.02
CA GLY A 355 28.41 -15.36 6.24
C GLY A 355 29.88 -14.92 6.13
N LYS A 356 30.24 -14.25 5.03
CA LYS A 356 31.59 -13.79 4.73
C LYS A 356 31.64 -12.27 4.88
N PRO A 357 32.65 -11.72 5.58
CA PRO A 357 32.84 -10.28 5.65
C PRO A 357 33.12 -9.69 4.27
N ASN A 358 32.65 -8.46 4.04
CA ASN A 358 32.92 -7.69 2.81
C ASN A 358 32.48 -8.38 1.51
N THR A 359 31.44 -9.19 1.56
CA THR A 359 30.77 -9.75 0.38
C THR A 359 29.31 -9.34 0.34
N TYR A 360 28.68 -9.47 -0.82
CA TYR A 360 27.23 -9.31 -0.94
C TYR A 360 26.52 -10.60 -0.55
N PRO A 361 25.24 -10.53 -0.14
CA PRO A 361 24.39 -11.70 0.06
C PRO A 361 24.36 -12.59 -1.19
N THR A 362 24.28 -13.90 -0.99
CA THR A 362 24.08 -14.88 -2.05
C THR A 362 22.68 -14.71 -2.64
N VAL A 363 22.60 -14.68 -3.97
CA VAL A 363 21.34 -14.47 -4.71
C VAL A 363 20.70 -15.81 -4.96
N LYS A 364 19.41 -15.93 -4.63
CA LYS A 364 18.66 -17.19 -4.62
C LYS A 364 17.40 -17.06 -5.46
N ILE A 365 17.29 -17.82 -6.56
CA ILE A 365 16.05 -17.89 -7.34
C ILE A 365 15.09 -18.85 -6.62
N GLY A 366 13.84 -18.45 -6.40
CA GLY A 366 12.80 -19.27 -5.77
C GLY A 366 11.44 -19.13 -6.45
N ASP A 367 10.42 -19.69 -5.78
CA ASP A 367 9.04 -19.87 -6.26
C ASP A 367 8.92 -20.56 -7.63
N PHE A 368 8.91 -21.89 -7.61
CA PHE A 368 8.81 -22.72 -8.81
C PHE A 368 7.38 -23.23 -9.06
N GLY A 369 6.36 -22.60 -8.47
CA GLY A 369 4.96 -23.00 -8.66
C GLY A 369 4.51 -22.97 -10.13
N GLU A 370 4.99 -21.99 -10.89
CA GLU A 370 4.69 -21.81 -12.32
C GLU A 370 5.70 -22.51 -13.26
N ALA A 371 6.73 -23.16 -12.73
CA ALA A 371 7.82 -23.68 -13.55
C ALA A 371 7.34 -24.76 -14.53
N THR A 372 7.94 -24.80 -15.72
CA THR A 372 7.64 -25.83 -16.73
C THR A 372 8.89 -26.55 -17.20
N TYR A 373 8.70 -27.78 -17.66
CA TYR A 373 9.80 -28.68 -18.03
C TYR A 373 9.70 -29.07 -19.50
N VAL A 374 10.71 -28.72 -20.28
CA VAL A 374 10.73 -29.00 -21.72
C VAL A 374 12.08 -29.63 -22.11
N PRO A 375 12.17 -30.38 -23.22
CA PRO A 375 13.45 -30.83 -23.75
C PRO A 375 14.38 -29.65 -24.01
N TYR A 376 15.69 -29.88 -23.98
CA TYR A 376 16.68 -28.83 -24.17
C TYR A 376 16.52 -28.14 -25.53
N GLY A 377 16.46 -26.82 -25.53
CA GLY A 377 16.28 -25.98 -26.73
C GLY A 377 14.84 -25.79 -27.20
N ASP A 378 13.87 -26.54 -26.65
CA ASP A 378 12.45 -26.41 -26.99
C ASP A 378 11.76 -25.25 -26.23
N SER A 379 10.55 -24.92 -26.69
CA SER A 379 9.63 -24.00 -26.04
C SER A 379 8.27 -24.65 -25.77
N ARG A 380 7.50 -24.06 -24.85
CA ARG A 380 6.13 -24.49 -24.52
C ARG A 380 5.19 -23.29 -24.38
N TRP A 381 3.93 -23.50 -24.74
CA TRP A 381 2.87 -22.51 -24.53
C TRP A 381 2.62 -22.27 -23.03
N HIS A 382 2.53 -21.01 -22.62
CA HIS A 382 2.14 -20.61 -21.27
C HIS A 382 1.37 -19.28 -21.28
N ASP A 383 0.52 -19.05 -20.29
CA ASP A 383 -0.14 -17.76 -20.06
C ASP A 383 0.61 -16.98 -18.97
N THR A 384 1.38 -15.97 -19.36
CA THR A 384 2.19 -15.14 -18.45
C THR A 384 1.37 -13.91 -18.01
N GLY A 385 0.55 -14.09 -16.98
CA GLY A 385 -0.32 -13.03 -16.45
C GLY A 385 0.41 -11.91 -15.70
N ASN A 386 1.53 -12.21 -15.03
CA ASN A 386 2.16 -11.35 -14.02
C ASN A 386 3.57 -10.84 -14.37
N ALA A 387 4.04 -10.99 -15.61
CA ALA A 387 5.39 -10.59 -15.99
C ALA A 387 5.63 -9.07 -15.85
N LEU A 388 6.79 -8.66 -15.33
CA LEU A 388 7.20 -7.24 -15.23
C LEU A 388 7.19 -6.53 -16.60
N CYS A 389 7.57 -7.25 -17.64
CA CYS A 389 7.50 -6.82 -19.03
C CYS A 389 7.32 -8.06 -19.91
N ARG A 390 6.20 -8.14 -20.64
CA ARG A 390 5.94 -9.27 -21.54
C ARG A 390 7.01 -9.36 -22.63
N ALA A 391 7.46 -10.57 -22.93
CA ALA A 391 8.45 -10.84 -23.97
C ALA A 391 7.78 -10.93 -25.35
N ALA A 392 8.52 -10.67 -26.43
CA ALA A 392 7.98 -10.63 -27.78
C ALA A 392 7.57 -12.01 -28.32
N GLU A 393 8.21 -13.07 -27.82
CA GLU A 393 7.97 -14.47 -28.19
C GLU A 393 6.74 -15.10 -27.52
N GLU A 394 6.10 -14.40 -26.59
CA GLU A 394 4.89 -14.90 -25.93
C GLU A 394 3.79 -15.26 -26.95
N PRO A 395 3.04 -16.36 -26.73
CA PRO A 395 2.99 -17.19 -25.51
C PRO A 395 3.90 -18.44 -25.51
N TYR A 396 4.83 -18.59 -26.48
CA TYR A 396 5.68 -19.79 -26.56
C TYR A 396 7.05 -19.51 -25.94
N LEU A 397 7.30 -20.09 -24.78
CA LEU A 397 8.40 -19.66 -23.91
C LEU A 397 9.45 -20.76 -23.83
N SER A 398 10.69 -20.37 -24.12
CA SER A 398 11.90 -21.17 -23.93
C SER A 398 12.67 -20.69 -22.69
N ALA A 399 13.80 -21.32 -22.37
CA ALA A 399 14.74 -20.81 -21.37
C ALA A 399 15.14 -19.33 -21.58
N LYS A 400 15.11 -18.84 -22.82
CA LYS A 400 15.44 -17.43 -23.12
C LYS A 400 14.39 -16.45 -22.62
N TYR A 401 13.18 -16.92 -22.30
CA TYR A 401 12.17 -16.10 -21.62
C TYR A 401 12.63 -15.69 -20.22
N ASP A 402 13.15 -16.63 -19.43
CA ASP A 402 13.68 -16.31 -18.09
C ASP A 402 14.81 -15.28 -18.18
N VAL A 403 15.67 -15.37 -19.20
CA VAL A 403 16.74 -14.39 -19.47
C VAL A 403 16.17 -13.00 -19.72
N TRP A 404 15.09 -12.88 -20.49
CA TRP A 404 14.38 -11.61 -20.70
C TRP A 404 13.82 -11.04 -19.39
N CYS A 405 13.19 -11.88 -18.58
CA CYS A 405 12.66 -11.47 -17.28
C CYS A 405 13.76 -10.96 -16.34
N VAL A 406 14.95 -11.57 -16.35
CA VAL A 406 16.12 -11.03 -15.64
C VAL A 406 16.53 -9.67 -16.21
N GLY A 407 16.48 -9.48 -17.53
CA GLY A 407 16.73 -8.18 -18.17
C GLY A 407 15.79 -7.07 -17.66
N ALA A 408 14.52 -7.41 -17.40
CA ALA A 408 13.53 -6.52 -16.80
C ALA A 408 13.82 -6.25 -15.31
N VAL A 409 14.18 -7.27 -14.52
CA VAL A 409 14.61 -7.11 -13.12
C VAL A 409 15.81 -6.16 -13.02
N LEU A 410 16.85 -6.39 -13.83
CA LEU A 410 18.05 -5.55 -13.85
C LEU A 410 17.75 -4.13 -14.36
N HIS A 411 16.74 -3.95 -15.22
CA HIS A 411 16.27 -2.62 -15.60
C HIS A 411 15.73 -1.87 -14.38
N VAL A 412 14.84 -2.49 -13.61
CA VAL A 412 14.27 -1.87 -12.41
C VAL A 412 15.36 -1.46 -11.42
N MET A 413 16.35 -2.34 -11.19
CA MET A 413 17.49 -2.04 -10.31
C MET A 413 18.38 -0.89 -10.80
N SER A 414 18.55 -0.75 -12.12
CA SER A 414 19.42 0.27 -12.74
C SER A 414 18.72 1.61 -13.03
N HIS A 415 17.41 1.70 -12.79
CA HIS A 415 16.59 2.87 -13.11
C HIS A 415 15.78 3.34 -11.91
N SER A 416 16.33 3.22 -10.70
CA SER A 416 15.68 3.74 -9.48
C SER A 416 14.27 3.19 -9.26
N GLY A 417 14.08 1.87 -9.46
CA GLY A 417 12.78 1.22 -9.24
C GLY A 417 11.77 1.43 -10.37
N ARG A 418 12.12 2.16 -11.44
CA ARG A 418 11.21 2.37 -12.57
C ARG A 418 11.06 1.09 -13.39
N ARG A 419 9.81 0.75 -13.70
CA ARG A 419 9.47 -0.39 -14.56
C ARG A 419 9.65 -0.01 -16.04
N PRO A 420 10.01 -0.98 -16.91
CA PRO A 420 10.10 -0.73 -18.34
C PRO A 420 8.71 -0.40 -18.91
N LEU A 421 8.61 0.66 -19.71
CA LEU A 421 7.35 1.13 -20.27
C LEU A 421 7.26 0.85 -21.76
N ARG A 422 6.15 0.28 -22.22
CA ARG A 422 5.87 0.15 -23.66
C ARG A 422 5.11 1.38 -24.19
N PRO A 423 5.41 1.85 -25.41
CA PRO A 423 4.57 2.86 -26.07
C PRO A 423 3.11 2.38 -26.13
N GLY A 424 2.15 3.23 -25.75
CA GLY A 424 0.72 2.90 -25.79
C GLY A 424 0.19 2.01 -24.66
N GLY A 425 1.01 1.66 -23.65
CA GLY A 425 0.61 0.85 -22.50
C GLY A 425 0.75 -0.66 -22.72
N PHE A 426 0.19 -1.46 -21.81
CA PHE A 426 0.28 -2.93 -21.82
C PHE A 426 -0.95 -3.55 -22.49
N THR A 427 -1.08 -3.40 -23.82
CA THR A 427 -2.07 -4.14 -24.60
C THR A 427 -1.42 -5.31 -25.34
N LYS A 428 -2.22 -6.30 -25.77
CA LYS A 428 -1.72 -7.47 -26.52
C LYS A 428 -1.12 -7.07 -27.87
N GLU A 429 -1.59 -5.98 -28.46
CA GLU A 429 -1.13 -5.51 -29.77
C GLU A 429 0.32 -4.99 -29.72
N ASN A 430 0.76 -4.45 -28.58
CA ASN A 430 2.05 -3.74 -28.46
C ASN A 430 3.19 -4.62 -27.88
N ILE A 431 2.97 -5.94 -27.73
CA ILE A 431 3.97 -6.88 -27.19
C ILE A 431 5.21 -6.99 -28.10
N LYS A 432 5.04 -6.76 -29.41
CA LYS A 432 6.12 -6.79 -30.39
C LYS A 432 6.94 -5.51 -30.45
N ASP A 433 6.43 -4.41 -29.92
CA ASP A 433 7.15 -3.14 -29.90
C ASP A 433 8.34 -3.22 -28.94
N GLU A 434 9.35 -2.37 -29.10
CA GLU A 434 10.45 -2.36 -28.15
C GLU A 434 10.05 -1.55 -26.89
N PRO A 435 10.29 -2.08 -25.66
CA PRO A 435 10.12 -1.29 -24.45
C PRO A 435 11.05 -0.07 -24.44
N LYS A 436 10.59 1.04 -23.87
CA LYS A 436 11.43 2.21 -23.61
C LYS A 436 12.35 1.91 -22.42
N TRP A 437 13.58 1.52 -22.73
CA TRP A 437 14.59 1.19 -21.73
C TRP A 437 15.24 2.39 -21.04
N GLY A 438 15.10 3.61 -21.57
CA GLY A 438 15.62 4.82 -20.92
C GLY A 438 17.13 4.83 -20.72
N ILE A 439 17.61 5.79 -19.92
CA ILE A 439 19.03 5.91 -19.53
C ILE A 439 19.15 5.41 -18.09
N CYS A 440 20.17 4.59 -17.85
CA CYS A 440 20.53 4.11 -16.50
C CYS A 440 20.77 5.27 -15.54
N ASP A 441 20.64 5.00 -14.24
CA ASP A 441 20.87 6.00 -13.21
C ASP A 441 22.28 6.61 -13.32
N PRO A 442 22.45 7.93 -13.05
CA PRO A 442 23.67 8.66 -13.40
C PRO A 442 24.96 8.15 -12.74
N HIS A 443 24.85 7.42 -11.63
CA HIS A 443 26.01 6.86 -10.91
C HIS A 443 26.51 5.54 -11.51
N LEU A 444 25.77 4.95 -12.45
CA LEU A 444 26.12 3.67 -13.07
C LEU A 444 27.02 3.87 -14.29
N SER A 445 27.98 2.96 -14.45
CA SER A 445 28.92 2.99 -15.57
C SER A 445 28.24 2.71 -16.91
N LYS A 446 28.82 3.30 -17.97
CA LYS A 446 28.44 2.98 -19.35
C LYS A 446 28.71 1.51 -19.72
N VAL A 447 29.65 0.88 -19.04
CA VAL A 447 29.96 -0.54 -19.22
C VAL A 447 28.77 -1.38 -18.76
N LEU A 448 28.29 -1.18 -17.53
CA LEU A 448 27.09 -1.86 -17.05
C LEU A 448 25.90 -1.60 -17.98
N ALA A 449 25.65 -0.34 -18.34
CA ALA A 449 24.53 0.01 -19.21
C ALA A 449 24.51 -0.78 -20.54
N LYS A 450 25.67 -0.91 -21.19
CA LYS A 450 25.83 -1.70 -22.43
C LYS A 450 25.62 -3.20 -22.18
N GLU A 451 26.12 -3.72 -21.07
CA GLU A 451 26.05 -5.14 -20.77
C GLU A 451 24.63 -5.59 -20.41
N LEU A 452 23.81 -4.68 -19.86
CA LEU A 452 22.39 -4.88 -19.58
C LEU A 452 21.51 -5.02 -20.84
N GLU A 453 22.00 -4.68 -22.03
CA GLU A 453 21.27 -4.84 -23.30
C GLU A 453 21.15 -6.33 -23.70
N LYS A 454 22.12 -7.17 -23.33
CA LYS A 454 22.17 -8.59 -23.74
C LYS A 454 20.94 -9.40 -23.35
N PRO A 455 20.46 -9.38 -22.10
CA PRO A 455 19.24 -10.10 -21.72
C PRO A 455 17.97 -9.46 -22.32
N ARG A 456 18.04 -8.21 -22.76
CA ARG A 456 16.92 -7.42 -23.31
C ARG A 456 16.82 -7.48 -24.83
N GLU A 457 17.61 -8.33 -25.48
CA GLU A 457 17.51 -8.55 -26.92
C GLU A 457 16.09 -9.04 -27.29
N MET A 458 15.43 -8.30 -28.17
CA MET A 458 14.04 -8.52 -28.56
C MET A 458 13.86 -9.80 -29.37
N ASP A 459 14.81 -10.10 -30.26
CA ASP A 459 14.76 -11.31 -31.07
C ASP A 459 15.25 -12.51 -30.25
N GLU A 460 14.34 -13.40 -29.88
CA GLU A 460 14.64 -14.62 -29.13
C GLU A 460 15.80 -15.42 -29.75
N ASN A 461 15.92 -15.47 -31.08
CA ASN A 461 16.99 -16.23 -31.72
C ASN A 461 18.37 -15.60 -31.48
N LYS A 462 18.44 -14.27 -31.40
CA LYS A 462 19.66 -13.52 -31.13
C LYS A 462 19.96 -13.40 -29.64
N ARG A 463 18.94 -13.45 -28.78
CA ARG A 463 19.10 -13.38 -27.33
C ARG A 463 20.01 -14.52 -26.85
N MET A 464 21.06 -14.17 -26.14
CA MET A 464 22.03 -15.14 -25.62
C MET A 464 21.37 -16.01 -24.53
N THR A 465 21.81 -17.27 -24.40
CA THR A 465 21.40 -18.11 -23.26
C THR A 465 22.02 -17.61 -21.95
N ALA A 466 21.48 -18.03 -20.81
CA ALA A 466 22.02 -17.66 -19.50
C ALA A 466 23.51 -18.04 -19.38
N ALA A 467 23.90 -19.23 -19.86
CA ALA A 467 25.29 -19.69 -19.85
C ALA A 467 26.22 -18.85 -20.75
N GLN A 468 25.74 -18.46 -21.93
CA GLN A 468 26.49 -17.61 -22.85
C GLN A 468 26.71 -16.21 -22.24
N ILE A 469 25.67 -15.64 -21.62
CA ILE A 469 25.78 -14.36 -20.92
C ILE A 469 26.75 -14.49 -19.75
N LEU A 470 26.57 -15.49 -18.88
CA LEU A 470 27.45 -15.73 -17.73
C LEU A 470 28.92 -15.82 -18.15
N LYS A 471 29.22 -16.62 -19.18
CA LYS A 471 30.58 -16.77 -19.70
C LYS A 471 31.19 -15.44 -20.14
N HIS A 472 30.37 -14.55 -20.69
CA HIS A 472 30.81 -13.23 -21.14
C HIS A 472 31.00 -12.25 -19.97
N ILE A 473 30.00 -12.14 -19.09
CA ILE A 473 29.97 -11.10 -18.06
C ILE A 473 30.80 -11.46 -16.84
N LYS A 474 31.01 -12.75 -16.52
CA LYS A 474 31.69 -13.19 -15.29
C LYS A 474 33.05 -12.50 -15.06
N PRO A 475 34.01 -12.48 -16.00
CA PRO A 475 35.29 -11.80 -15.78
C PRO A 475 35.14 -10.28 -15.61
N ILE A 476 34.14 -9.66 -16.25
CA ILE A 476 33.85 -8.23 -16.12
C ILE A 476 33.24 -7.95 -14.76
N ALA A 477 32.22 -8.72 -14.36
CA ALA A 477 31.51 -8.58 -13.10
C ALA A 477 32.44 -8.81 -11.91
N GLU A 478 33.27 -9.85 -11.92
CA GLU A 478 34.24 -10.12 -10.85
C GLU A 478 35.20 -8.94 -10.64
N GLU A 479 35.74 -8.37 -11.74
CA GLU A 479 36.65 -7.23 -11.67
C GLU A 479 35.93 -5.94 -11.24
N MET A 480 34.73 -5.68 -11.78
CA MET A 480 33.93 -4.51 -11.41
C MET A 480 33.49 -4.57 -9.94
N ILE A 481 33.05 -5.74 -9.46
CA ILE A 481 32.70 -5.96 -8.05
C ILE A 481 33.91 -5.66 -7.17
N ARG A 482 35.09 -6.17 -7.53
CA ARG A 482 36.33 -5.94 -6.77
C ARG A 482 36.71 -4.46 -6.71
N LEU A 483 36.56 -3.73 -7.81
CA LEU A 483 36.96 -2.32 -7.92
C LEU A 483 35.95 -1.34 -7.32
N THR A 484 34.65 -1.62 -7.44
CA THR A 484 33.58 -0.70 -7.06
C THR A 484 32.74 -1.22 -5.90
N TYR A 485 33.27 -2.15 -5.10
CA TYR A 485 32.55 -2.71 -3.96
C TYR A 485 32.11 -1.60 -3.00
N ARG A 486 30.83 -1.59 -2.69
CA ARG A 486 30.25 -0.78 -1.62
C ARG A 486 29.20 -1.61 -0.92
N ARG A 487 29.36 -1.82 0.38
CA ARG A 487 28.43 -2.63 1.17
C ARG A 487 26.98 -2.14 1.01
N LEU A 488 26.05 -3.09 0.95
CA LEU A 488 24.64 -2.77 1.15
C LEU A 488 24.46 -2.21 2.57
N GLN A 489 23.62 -1.19 2.68
CA GLN A 489 23.34 -0.57 3.96
C GLN A 489 22.45 -1.48 4.83
N PRO A 490 22.67 -1.51 6.17
CA PRO A 490 21.90 -2.37 7.07
C PRO A 490 20.39 -2.13 7.01
N TRP A 491 19.96 -0.87 6.87
CA TRP A 491 18.55 -0.48 6.76
C TRP A 491 17.84 -1.01 5.50
N ALA A 492 18.57 -1.59 4.55
CA ALA A 492 17.97 -2.21 3.38
C ALA A 492 17.47 -3.64 3.67
N ARG A 493 17.87 -4.23 4.80
CA ARG A 493 17.30 -5.50 5.26
C ARG A 493 15.84 -5.29 5.65
N PRO A 494 14.93 -6.22 5.31
CA PRO A 494 13.56 -6.15 5.78
C PRO A 494 13.49 -6.37 7.29
N GLU A 495 12.56 -5.69 7.93
CA GLU A 495 12.09 -6.01 9.28
C GLU A 495 10.97 -7.06 9.18
N LEU A 496 10.73 -7.83 10.24
CA LEU A 496 9.61 -8.77 10.30
C LEU A 496 8.28 -7.99 10.22
N GLN A 497 7.23 -8.57 9.59
CA GLN A 497 5.90 -7.94 9.61
C GLN A 497 5.32 -7.93 11.01
N ILE A 498 5.52 -9.04 11.73
CA ILE A 498 5.26 -9.19 13.15
C ILE A 498 6.28 -10.18 13.71
N GLU A 499 6.86 -9.82 14.85
CA GLU A 499 7.69 -10.69 15.67
C GLU A 499 6.85 -11.16 16.84
N PHE A 500 6.89 -12.46 17.13
CA PHE A 500 6.20 -13.04 18.27
C PHE A 500 7.19 -13.18 19.42
N ASP A 501 6.76 -12.77 20.62
CA ASP A 501 7.56 -12.94 21.82
C ASP A 501 7.91 -14.43 22.05
N GLU A 502 9.12 -14.69 22.52
CA GLU A 502 9.61 -16.07 22.70
C GLU A 502 8.69 -16.84 23.67
N GLY A 503 8.17 -17.99 23.22
CA GLY A 503 7.27 -18.82 24.03
C GLY A 503 5.82 -18.34 24.10
N TYR A 504 5.49 -17.18 23.50
CA TYR A 504 4.15 -16.60 23.56
C TYR A 504 3.12 -17.43 22.79
N LEU A 505 3.48 -17.86 21.58
CA LEU A 505 2.59 -18.73 20.78
C LEU A 505 2.37 -20.08 21.46
N GLU A 506 3.40 -20.67 22.05
CA GLU A 506 3.30 -21.94 22.78
C GLU A 506 2.42 -21.81 24.04
N GLN A 507 2.46 -20.66 24.72
CA GLN A 507 1.57 -20.38 25.86
C GLN A 507 0.11 -20.29 25.43
N ILE A 508 -0.19 -19.57 24.36
CA ILE A 508 -1.56 -19.46 23.80
C ILE A 508 -2.02 -20.82 23.27
N GLU A 509 -1.14 -21.55 22.59
CA GLU A 509 -1.40 -22.91 22.15
C GLU A 509 -1.81 -23.80 23.33
N GLY A 510 -1.07 -23.73 24.45
CA GLY A 510 -1.32 -24.45 25.70
C GLY A 510 -2.56 -24.02 26.50
N GLY A 511 -3.35 -23.06 25.99
CA GLY A 511 -4.62 -22.64 26.58
C GLY A 511 -4.57 -21.34 27.38
N SER A 512 -3.47 -20.57 27.30
CA SER A 512 -3.47 -19.20 27.82
C SER A 512 -4.45 -18.33 27.03
N VAL A 513 -5.19 -17.48 27.75
CA VAL A 513 -6.11 -16.52 27.14
C VAL A 513 -5.26 -15.44 26.45
N LEU A 514 -5.52 -15.19 25.17
CA LEU A 514 -5.03 -13.99 24.50
C LEU A 514 -5.64 -12.79 25.24
N SER A 515 -4.83 -11.83 25.68
CA SER A 515 -5.35 -10.59 26.27
C SER A 515 -6.41 -10.03 25.32
N GLU A 516 -7.67 -10.08 25.74
CA GLU A 516 -8.79 -9.60 24.94
C GLU A 516 -8.53 -8.12 24.65
N ILE A 517 -8.92 -7.67 23.45
CA ILE A 517 -9.02 -6.25 23.17
C ILE A 517 -10.27 -5.76 23.92
N GLU A 518 -10.25 -5.81 25.25
CA GLU A 518 -11.24 -5.19 26.12
C GLU A 518 -10.78 -3.75 26.37
N GLU A 519 -11.03 -2.88 25.39
CA GLU A 519 -11.25 -1.47 25.65
C GLU A 519 -12.57 -1.12 24.96
N SER A 520 -13.53 -0.68 25.77
CA SER A 520 -14.91 -0.35 25.45
C SER A 520 -15.06 0.33 24.09
N GLU A 521 -15.95 -0.22 23.25
CA GLU A 521 -16.42 0.45 22.03
C GLU A 521 -17.37 1.63 22.35
N ASP A 522 -17.54 2.00 23.64
CA ASP A 522 -18.66 2.81 24.14
C ASP A 522 -18.30 4.10 24.91
N ASP A 523 -17.03 4.51 25.05
CA ASP A 523 -16.71 5.66 25.95
C ASP A 523 -16.37 7.01 25.24
N ASP A 524 -16.65 7.18 23.94
CA ASP A 524 -16.41 8.47 23.26
C ASP A 524 -17.67 9.09 22.60
N ASP A 525 -18.87 8.48 22.76
CA ASP A 525 -20.10 8.88 22.08
C ASP A 525 -21.27 9.31 23.02
N ASP A 526 -20.99 9.78 24.23
CA ASP A 526 -22.00 10.44 25.09
C ASP A 526 -21.67 11.93 25.28
N ASP A 527 -22.40 12.79 24.57
CA ASP A 527 -23.31 13.75 25.21
C ASP A 527 -24.09 14.56 24.15
N ASP A 528 -25.39 14.70 24.42
CA ASP A 528 -26.41 15.53 23.76
C ASP A 528 -27.15 14.90 22.56
N ASP A 529 -28.20 14.13 22.86
CA ASP A 529 -29.57 14.54 22.48
C ASP A 529 -30.63 13.65 23.18
N ASP A 530 -31.19 14.19 24.26
CA ASP A 530 -32.54 13.86 24.74
C ASP A 530 -33.56 14.28 23.65
N ASP A 531 -34.39 13.36 23.16
CA ASP A 531 -35.85 13.51 23.24
C ASP A 531 -36.61 12.35 22.54
N ASP A 532 -37.61 11.88 23.29
CA ASP A 532 -38.81 11.11 22.96
C ASP A 532 -39.22 10.92 21.49
N VAL A 533 -39.75 9.73 21.15
CA VAL A 533 -41.15 9.55 20.65
C VAL A 533 -41.49 8.06 20.38
N ILE A 534 -42.35 7.53 21.26
CA ILE A 534 -43.63 6.80 21.02
C ILE A 534 -43.66 5.62 20.01
N VAL A 535 -43.69 4.42 20.61
CA VAL A 535 -44.62 3.27 20.43
C VAL A 535 -45.52 3.25 19.16
N ASN A 536 -45.43 2.15 18.39
CA ASN A 536 -46.60 1.38 17.93
C ASN A 536 -46.22 0.02 17.32
N GLU A 537 -46.47 -1.04 18.09
CA GLU A 537 -46.85 -2.37 17.58
C GLU A 537 -48.31 -2.33 17.05
N PRO A 538 -48.72 -3.23 16.13
CA PRO A 538 -49.32 -4.50 16.59
C PRO A 538 -49.06 -5.75 15.72
N SER A 539 -48.68 -6.83 16.42
CA SER A 539 -49.31 -8.16 16.51
C SER A 539 -49.61 -9.05 15.28
N GLY A 540 -49.17 -10.31 15.41
CA GLY A 540 -49.98 -11.53 15.19
C GLY A 540 -49.71 -12.29 13.89
N GLY A 541 -49.50 -13.61 13.88
CA GLY A 541 -49.55 -14.64 14.91
C GLY A 541 -49.25 -16.01 14.29
N GLU A 542 -48.69 -16.88 15.13
CA GLU A 542 -48.81 -18.35 15.26
C GLU A 542 -48.97 -19.32 14.05
N GLY A 543 -48.21 -20.43 14.11
CA GLY A 543 -48.74 -21.78 13.85
C GLY A 543 -47.93 -22.69 12.91
N GLY A 544 -47.10 -23.59 13.45
CA GLY A 544 -46.59 -24.78 12.72
C GLY A 544 -47.65 -25.90 12.68
N PRO A 545 -47.29 -27.21 12.56
CA PRO A 545 -46.26 -27.89 11.75
C PRO A 545 -46.83 -29.17 11.05
N VAL A 546 -45.93 -30.04 10.53
CA VAL A 546 -46.05 -31.53 10.39
C VAL A 546 -46.44 -32.17 9.03
N GLY A 547 -45.56 -33.09 8.59
CA GLY A 547 -45.87 -34.39 7.94
C GLY A 547 -46.04 -34.37 6.41
N GLY A 548 -45.56 -35.31 5.61
CA GLY A 548 -44.94 -36.61 5.84
C GLY A 548 -45.20 -37.52 4.62
N THR A 549 -44.20 -38.33 4.28
CA THR A 549 -44.28 -39.68 3.66
C THR A 549 -44.77 -39.91 2.21
N GLY A 550 -44.05 -40.81 1.52
CA GLY A 550 -44.62 -41.80 0.58
C GLY A 550 -44.09 -41.74 -0.86
N ALA A 551 -43.04 -42.50 -1.20
CA ALA A 551 -43.08 -43.81 -1.91
C ALA A 551 -43.35 -43.69 -3.42
N GLU A 552 -42.35 -43.85 -4.30
CA GLU A 552 -41.75 -45.10 -4.85
C GLU A 552 -42.59 -45.89 -5.88
N VAL A 553 -41.86 -46.43 -6.87
CA VAL A 553 -42.19 -47.46 -7.88
C VAL A 553 -43.02 -46.98 -9.08
N GLY A 554 -42.67 -47.22 -10.35
CA GLY A 554 -41.60 -47.96 -11.00
C GLY A 554 -42.03 -48.35 -12.43
N VAL A 555 -41.09 -48.92 -13.19
CA VAL A 555 -41.27 -49.78 -14.39
C VAL A 555 -41.15 -49.12 -15.80
N GLN A 556 -39.96 -49.37 -16.37
CA GLN A 556 -39.52 -49.48 -17.79
C GLN A 556 -40.40 -50.41 -18.68
N PRO A 557 -40.06 -50.73 -19.96
CA PRO A 557 -39.38 -49.99 -21.05
C PRO A 557 -40.12 -50.16 -22.41
N SER A 558 -39.71 -49.44 -23.45
CA SER A 558 -39.72 -50.00 -24.82
C SER A 558 -38.78 -49.25 -25.77
N ASN A 559 -37.92 -50.01 -26.43
CA ASN A 559 -37.23 -49.69 -27.69
C ASN A 559 -37.93 -50.57 -28.76
N PRO A 560 -38.00 -50.17 -30.06
CA PRO A 560 -36.85 -50.45 -30.92
C PRO A 560 -36.63 -49.54 -32.16
N THR A 561 -35.37 -49.56 -32.63
CA THR A 561 -34.88 -49.60 -34.03
C THR A 561 -35.19 -48.49 -35.05
N GLY A 562 -34.13 -47.89 -35.62
CA GLY A 562 -33.85 -48.04 -37.06
C GLY A 562 -33.80 -46.83 -38.01
N THR A 563 -32.64 -46.15 -38.05
CA THR A 563 -31.94 -45.63 -39.27
C THR A 563 -32.46 -44.37 -40.03
N PRO A 564 -31.58 -43.64 -40.79
CA PRO A 564 -31.36 -42.21 -40.59
C PRO A 564 -31.62 -41.33 -41.82
N GLY A 565 -31.96 -40.06 -41.61
CA GLY A 565 -31.97 -39.09 -42.73
C GLY A 565 -32.46 -37.70 -42.36
N SER A 566 -31.62 -36.68 -42.62
CA SER A 566 -31.96 -35.25 -42.77
C SER A 566 -32.14 -34.37 -41.51
N GLY A 567 -31.37 -34.61 -40.44
CA GLY A 567 -31.40 -33.79 -39.21
C GLY A 567 -30.46 -32.59 -39.12
N GLU A 568 -29.41 -32.49 -39.95
CA GLU A 568 -28.30 -31.55 -39.70
C GLU A 568 -28.55 -30.07 -40.08
N LYS A 569 -29.59 -29.77 -40.87
CA LYS A 569 -29.90 -28.38 -41.23
C LYS A 569 -30.83 -27.67 -40.23
N LYS A 570 -31.71 -28.41 -39.53
CA LYS A 570 -32.63 -27.83 -38.55
C LYS A 570 -31.99 -27.57 -37.18
N THR A 571 -30.95 -28.31 -36.80
CA THR A 571 -30.26 -28.14 -35.51
C THR A 571 -29.36 -26.90 -35.47
N LYS A 572 -28.72 -26.52 -36.58
CA LYS A 572 -27.90 -25.29 -36.63
C LYS A 572 -28.73 -24.01 -36.53
N GLU A 573 -29.93 -24.01 -37.09
CA GLU A 573 -30.82 -22.85 -37.06
C GLU A 573 -31.48 -22.67 -35.68
N HIS A 574 -31.78 -23.78 -34.98
CA HIS A 574 -32.28 -23.74 -33.60
C HIS A 574 -31.18 -23.31 -32.61
N LEU A 575 -29.94 -23.77 -32.81
CA LEU A 575 -28.79 -23.39 -31.98
C LEU A 575 -28.43 -21.90 -32.14
N ALA A 576 -28.55 -21.37 -33.36
CA ALA A 576 -28.31 -19.95 -33.63
C ALA A 576 -29.38 -19.05 -32.99
N LYS A 577 -30.66 -19.46 -32.99
CA LYS A 577 -31.73 -18.72 -32.31
C LYS A 577 -31.61 -18.76 -30.79
N ASP A 578 -31.19 -19.88 -30.23
CA ASP A 578 -30.91 -20.00 -28.79
C ASP A 578 -29.72 -19.14 -28.35
N GLN A 579 -28.68 -19.05 -29.18
CA GLN A 579 -27.52 -18.20 -28.89
C GLN A 579 -27.89 -16.72 -28.93
N LEU A 580 -28.71 -16.31 -29.89
CA LEU A 580 -29.16 -14.93 -30.04
C LEU A 580 -30.12 -14.51 -28.90
N ALA A 581 -30.95 -15.44 -28.42
CA ALA A 581 -31.80 -15.23 -27.25
C ALA A 581 -30.97 -15.08 -25.96
N LYS A 582 -29.91 -15.88 -25.79
CA LYS A 582 -28.99 -15.78 -24.64
C LYS A 582 -28.18 -14.49 -24.66
N ASP A 583 -27.70 -14.06 -25.83
CA ASP A 583 -26.96 -12.80 -25.98
C ASP A 583 -27.85 -11.58 -25.72
N GLN A 584 -29.14 -11.65 -26.09
CA GLN A 584 -30.10 -10.59 -25.77
C GLN A 584 -30.39 -10.53 -24.26
N LEU A 585 -30.56 -11.68 -23.60
CA LEU A 585 -30.80 -11.75 -22.15
C LEU A 585 -29.59 -11.28 -21.34
N ALA A 586 -28.37 -11.55 -21.82
CA ALA A 586 -27.13 -11.04 -21.24
C ALA A 586 -26.99 -9.52 -21.39
N LYS A 587 -27.39 -8.95 -22.54
CA LYS A 587 -27.40 -7.49 -22.74
C LYS A 587 -28.43 -6.80 -21.86
N ASP A 588 -29.61 -7.37 -21.70
CA ASP A 588 -30.67 -6.82 -20.84
C ASP A 588 -30.26 -6.88 -19.35
N GLN A 589 -29.54 -7.93 -18.93
CA GLN A 589 -29.00 -8.02 -17.58
C GLN A 589 -27.91 -6.97 -17.34
N LEU A 590 -27.01 -6.77 -18.31
CA LEU A 590 -25.95 -5.77 -18.21
C LEU A 590 -26.50 -4.33 -18.18
N ALA A 591 -27.60 -4.08 -18.90
CA ALA A 591 -28.30 -2.80 -18.86
C ALA A 591 -28.98 -2.55 -17.50
N LYS A 592 -29.57 -3.58 -16.88
CA LYS A 592 -30.15 -3.48 -15.52
C LYS A 592 -29.09 -3.22 -14.45
N ASP A 593 -27.93 -3.88 -14.55
CA ASP A 593 -26.83 -3.71 -13.61
C ASP A 593 -26.21 -2.30 -13.72
N GLN A 594 -26.10 -1.76 -14.95
CA GLN A 594 -25.68 -0.38 -15.16
C GLN A 594 -26.67 0.62 -14.57
N LEU A 595 -27.97 0.40 -14.76
CA LEU A 595 -29.02 1.26 -14.18
C LEU A 595 -29.02 1.22 -12.64
N ALA A 596 -28.78 0.04 -12.05
CA ALA A 596 -28.67 -0.12 -10.60
C ALA A 596 -27.45 0.62 -10.02
N LYS A 597 -26.30 0.54 -10.70
CA LYS A 597 -25.09 1.28 -10.31
C LYS A 597 -25.27 2.79 -10.42
N GLU A 598 -25.92 3.26 -11.48
CA GLU A 598 -26.22 4.68 -11.64
C GLU A 598 -27.18 5.20 -10.57
N LYS A 599 -28.19 4.40 -10.20
CA LYS A 599 -29.13 4.74 -9.12
C LYS A 599 -28.42 4.82 -7.76
N LEU A 600 -27.53 3.87 -7.45
CA LEU A 600 -26.74 3.89 -6.22
C LEU A 600 -25.77 5.10 -6.16
N ALA A 601 -25.16 5.44 -7.30
CA ALA A 601 -24.28 6.61 -7.38
C ALA A 601 -25.03 7.93 -7.16
N ARG A 602 -26.24 8.06 -7.73
CA ARG A 602 -27.11 9.23 -7.51
C ARG A 602 -27.59 9.31 -6.07
N GLU A 603 -27.93 8.18 -5.45
CA GLU A 603 -28.33 8.17 -4.03
C GLU A 603 -27.17 8.58 -3.11
N LYS A 604 -25.95 8.12 -3.41
CA LYS A 604 -24.75 8.52 -2.66
C LYS A 604 -24.44 10.01 -2.80
N GLN A 605 -24.55 10.56 -4.02
CA GLN A 605 -24.41 12.00 -4.24
C GLN A 605 -25.51 12.82 -3.54
N ALA A 606 -26.74 12.33 -3.51
CA ALA A 606 -27.84 13.00 -2.81
C ALA A 606 -27.60 13.01 -1.29
N LYS A 607 -27.15 11.90 -0.69
CA LYS A 607 -26.80 11.84 0.74
C LYS A 607 -25.62 12.76 1.07
N GLU A 608 -24.61 12.84 0.22
CA GLU A 608 -23.47 13.74 0.42
C GLU A 608 -23.87 15.23 0.30
N GLN A 609 -24.78 15.57 -0.62
CA GLN A 609 -25.33 16.93 -0.71
C GLN A 609 -26.17 17.28 0.51
N GLN A 610 -27.00 16.36 0.98
CA GLN A 610 -27.85 16.56 2.15
C GLN A 610 -27.00 16.72 3.43
N ALA A 611 -25.92 15.94 3.58
CA ALA A 611 -24.96 16.09 4.68
C ALA A 611 -24.25 17.45 4.64
N LYS A 612 -23.83 17.92 3.45
CA LYS A 612 -23.22 19.26 3.31
C LYS A 612 -24.20 20.39 3.62
N GLU A 613 -25.48 20.21 3.26
CA GLU A 613 -26.52 21.20 3.55
C GLU A 613 -26.87 21.24 5.05
N GLN A 614 -26.95 20.08 5.71
CA GLN A 614 -27.09 19.96 7.17
C GLN A 614 -25.91 20.60 7.90
N GLN A 615 -24.67 20.33 7.46
CA GLN A 615 -23.47 20.92 8.06
C GLN A 615 -23.45 22.45 7.90
N LYS A 616 -23.90 22.96 6.75
CA LYS A 616 -24.01 24.40 6.49
C LYS A 616 -25.10 25.05 7.34
N GLU A 617 -26.19 24.35 7.59
CA GLU A 617 -27.28 24.82 8.47
C GLU A 617 -26.85 24.81 9.94
N GLN A 618 -26.14 23.77 10.40
CA GLN A 618 -25.55 23.75 11.74
C GLN A 618 -24.56 24.90 11.96
N LEU A 619 -23.70 25.19 10.98
CA LEU A 619 -22.81 26.36 11.00
C LEU A 619 -23.58 27.69 11.03
N ARG A 620 -24.76 27.75 10.39
CA ARG A 620 -25.62 28.93 10.41
C ARG A 620 -26.25 29.13 11.79
N ILE A 621 -26.74 28.06 12.39
CA ILE A 621 -27.32 28.05 13.74
C ILE A 621 -26.24 28.43 14.77
N GLN A 622 -25.05 27.83 14.71
CA GLN A 622 -23.94 28.17 15.59
C GLN A 622 -23.56 29.66 15.49
N ARG A 623 -23.50 30.23 14.28
CA ARG A 623 -23.26 31.68 14.11
C ARG A 623 -24.41 32.54 14.64
N GLU A 624 -25.66 32.10 14.49
CA GLU A 624 -26.81 32.83 15.05
C GLU A 624 -26.85 32.77 16.58
N GLU A 625 -26.49 31.63 17.18
CA GLU A 625 -26.35 31.47 18.63
C GLU A 625 -25.17 32.26 19.19
N GLU A 626 -24.05 32.30 18.48
CA GLU A 626 -22.89 33.12 18.83
C GLU A 626 -23.22 34.62 18.76
N LEU A 627 -23.93 35.06 17.72
CA LEU A 627 -24.47 36.42 17.63
C LEU A 627 -25.50 36.72 18.74
N LYS A 628 -26.24 35.71 19.21
CA LYS A 628 -27.20 35.84 20.31
C LYS A 628 -26.48 35.91 21.66
N ARG A 629 -25.44 35.11 21.89
CA ARG A 629 -24.54 35.22 23.04
C ARG A 629 -23.84 36.57 23.08
N GLN A 630 -23.33 37.07 21.96
CA GLN A 630 -22.74 38.42 21.89
C GLN A 630 -23.77 39.54 22.17
N ARG A 631 -25.06 39.33 21.86
CA ARG A 631 -26.15 40.26 22.22
C ARG A 631 -26.57 40.15 23.69
N GLU A 632 -26.53 38.96 24.27
CA GLU A 632 -26.85 38.69 25.68
C GLU A 632 -25.69 39.11 26.61
N GLU A 633 -24.44 38.86 26.23
CA GLU A 633 -23.22 39.39 26.86
C GLU A 633 -23.12 40.92 26.68
N GLY A 634 -23.64 41.47 25.59
CA GLY A 634 -23.84 42.92 25.42
C GLY A 634 -25.00 43.52 26.24
N GLN A 635 -25.83 42.70 26.89
CA GLN A 635 -26.95 43.12 27.74
C GLN A 635 -26.73 42.88 29.24
N ILE A 636 -25.66 42.16 29.63
CA ILE A 636 -25.21 42.07 31.03
C ILE A 636 -24.07 43.08 31.26
N ASP A 637 -24.38 44.36 31.02
CA ASP A 637 -23.77 45.48 31.74
C ASP A 637 -24.64 46.76 31.62
N GLU A 638 -25.91 46.68 32.04
CA GLU A 638 -26.62 47.88 32.53
C GLU A 638 -26.10 48.26 33.93
N SER A 639 -24.82 48.62 33.99
CA SER A 639 -24.17 49.30 35.11
C SER A 639 -23.35 50.46 34.54
N THR A 640 -24.05 51.58 34.32
CA THR A 640 -23.52 52.95 34.36
C THR A 640 -22.08 53.17 33.88
N SER A 641 -21.86 53.15 32.57
CA SER A 641 -21.25 54.27 31.82
C SER A 641 -20.74 53.76 30.49
N LEU A 642 -21.31 54.21 29.37
CA LEU A 642 -20.67 54.34 28.04
C LEU A 642 -21.74 54.55 26.94
N ALA A 643 -22.35 55.75 26.92
CA ALA A 643 -23.08 56.23 25.73
C ALA A 643 -22.16 57.11 24.84
N PRO A 644 -22.23 57.00 23.49
CA PRO A 644 -21.40 57.76 22.55
C PRO A 644 -21.60 59.30 22.63
N PRO A 645 -20.59 60.10 22.21
CA PRO A 645 -20.49 61.53 22.52
C PRO A 645 -21.61 62.42 21.96
N GLN A 646 -22.33 61.98 20.93
CA GLN A 646 -23.36 62.79 20.27
C GLN A 646 -24.70 62.85 21.06
N LYS A 647 -25.02 61.85 21.90
CA LYS A 647 -26.21 61.90 22.78
C LYS A 647 -25.95 62.63 24.12
N ARG A 648 -24.68 62.83 24.52
CA ARG A 648 -24.32 63.63 25.72
C ARG A 648 -24.50 65.14 25.54
N ARG A 649 -24.48 65.65 24.29
CA ARG A 649 -24.80 67.06 23.99
C ARG A 649 -26.30 67.38 24.10
N PHE A 650 -27.19 66.45 23.71
CA PHE A 650 -28.63 66.68 23.74
C PHE A 650 -29.23 66.63 25.17
N ILE A 651 -28.64 65.85 26.07
CA ILE A 651 -29.10 65.74 27.47
C ILE A 651 -28.59 66.91 28.34
N ARG A 652 -27.41 67.48 28.05
CA ARG A 652 -26.96 68.74 28.69
C ARG A 652 -27.76 69.96 28.25
N TYR A 653 -28.24 70.00 26.99
CA TYR A 653 -29.09 71.08 26.50
C TYR A 653 -30.52 71.06 27.10
N ARG A 654 -31.05 69.89 27.46
CA ARG A 654 -32.36 69.78 28.14
C ARG A 654 -32.32 70.20 29.63
N LYS A 655 -31.20 69.98 30.33
CA LYS A 655 -31.04 70.38 31.74
C LYS A 655 -30.66 71.87 31.93
N LEU A 656 -30.06 72.52 30.93
CA LEU A 656 -29.76 73.97 30.96
C LEU A 656 -30.93 74.87 30.53
N ARG A 657 -31.98 74.32 29.92
CA ARG A 657 -33.20 75.08 29.58
C ARG A 657 -34.19 75.19 30.75
N ALA A 658 -34.14 74.26 31.71
CA ALA A 658 -34.96 74.27 32.93
C ALA A 658 -34.34 75.09 34.10
N TYR A 659 -33.26 75.82 33.84
CA TYR A 659 -32.66 76.78 34.79
C TYR A 659 -32.73 78.23 34.25
N ARG A 660 -33.48 78.44 33.16
CA ARG A 660 -33.68 79.76 32.53
C ARG A 660 -35.14 80.05 32.13
N GLU A 661 -36.06 79.22 32.61
CA GLU A 661 -37.48 79.47 32.93
C GLU A 661 -37.66 79.06 34.38
#